data_AF-A0A7I8VE18-F1
#
_entry.id   AF-A0A7I8VE18-F1
#
_cell.length_a   1.000
_cell.length_b   1.000
_cell.length_c   1.000
_cell.angle_alpha   90.00
_cell.angle_beta   90.00
_cell.angle_gamma   90.00
#
_symmetry.space_group_name_H-M   'P 1'
#
loop_
_entity.id
_entity.type
_entity.pdbx_description
1 polymer ?
#
loop_
_entity_poly.entity_id
_entity_poly.type
_entity_poly.pdbx_seq_one_letter_code
_entity_poly.pdbx_strand_id
1 'polypeptide(L)'
;MKFYLGFFVITALAIFCNAFQIPSFEDVRQSWGNLVGSKKPVKKQRAKRSYQRSTGTGDESSTPTEAQTSTLPMKNGKINLRYMPTLGNGHLGATVYSDAVYLNGLFNGAGDKSHRAKIPALTMSRAKLREDNEKTAQRKFNFDSRTGVFTEKIECDFANIEHKIYVHAKYIRLLVSTIKMTKRQITGSSSSGKITFTYPQVNSTNDLSLVSKRSVDGGSLRYIMKTKEAEQDGKTNEVSIYMNDPINDLSIGFRKVEYAAVLMAVDKDGSAAYNEFKKGMLLMERGFEKEQDFLLEEHIEHWKKIWDAGRLEVEGDLIISKLVNFAQYYIYSSLPPVYAHQRPSREDVYLGMSRVGSAWGGANDPYKGHVMWDSEMYIIPSVVLFHPEHVKHMLWYRGHVSANAKVAAEADGITKGNKYPWRSGTSGKDVTPNCPDCANRLYVNGAIAFAVRTFFSATRDRDYITNLEYKGCDLMIESARYLAEKALYDPKKGRYVINEVTGPDEYHKNINNNAFTNVLASLAIHYARYFACQCEKPEAEIIPETYIQKALYMYLPFDISRRLHYQFEGFQDRPPSERVSQADTIMLGYPLNWNMSMDIYRNDLEYYETKTDQSTSALTWSFFTVGWKWIEETSKAKSFFLKSYQDFVVQPFKVWTEYGDHSNVQNEGAVNFLPGMGGFLQSIIFGFAGVRIRPEMLEFHNPIPAPDTDKIKLLGFTYLGAKMDIEITEDRVIIKVKSLGLYPLKLKRNNTEGREEELERGKTIEIDEQDKAKGFYIFSPEGTGCEHPRDYVYMPWGYSPFINSANIVRISPFYIIILVAALIMKIT
;
A
#
# COMPACT_ATOMS: atom_id res chain seq x y z
N MET A 1 -43.08 42.89 17.36
CA MET A 1 -41.76 43.15 16.76
C MET A 1 -41.31 42.07 15.75
N LYS A 2 -42.24 41.53 14.95
CA LYS A 2 -41.96 40.62 13.80
C LYS A 2 -42.62 41.10 12.49
N PHE A 3 -43.06 42.36 12.43
CA PHE A 3 -43.70 42.96 11.25
C PHE A 3 -42.92 44.15 10.65
N TYR A 4 -41.84 44.62 11.30
CA TYR A 4 -41.04 45.76 10.83
C TYR A 4 -39.70 45.37 10.18
N LEU A 5 -39.28 44.09 10.25
CA LEU A 5 -38.01 43.65 9.66
C LEU A 5 -38.12 43.31 8.15
N GLY A 6 -39.31 42.99 7.66
CA GLY A 6 -39.54 42.68 6.24
C GLY A 6 -39.57 43.90 5.32
N PHE A 7 -39.93 45.07 5.85
CA PHE A 7 -40.08 46.29 5.05
C PHE A 7 -38.73 46.98 4.76
N PHE A 8 -37.75 46.85 5.66
CA PHE A 8 -36.41 47.43 5.47
C PHE A 8 -35.54 46.65 4.47
N VAL A 9 -35.69 45.33 4.39
CA VAL A 9 -34.92 44.49 3.46
C VAL A 9 -35.39 44.68 2.01
N ILE A 10 -36.69 44.88 1.80
CA ILE A 10 -37.27 45.10 0.46
C ILE A 10 -36.96 46.53 -0.05
N THR A 11 -36.86 47.52 0.85
CA THR A 11 -36.52 48.90 0.47
C THR A 11 -35.02 49.09 0.21
N ALA A 12 -34.14 48.33 0.88
CA ALA A 12 -32.70 48.36 0.65
C ALA A 12 -32.28 47.68 -0.68
N LEU A 13 -32.99 46.61 -1.09
CA LEU A 13 -32.76 45.93 -2.37
C LEU A 13 -33.21 46.78 -3.58
N ALA A 14 -34.26 47.60 -3.41
CA ALA A 14 -34.72 48.52 -4.47
C ALA A 14 -33.78 49.72 -4.71
N ILE A 15 -33.02 50.13 -3.68
CA ILE A 15 -32.03 51.22 -3.80
C ILE A 15 -30.69 50.72 -4.34
N PHE A 16 -30.32 49.45 -4.07
CA PHE A 16 -29.08 48.85 -4.57
C PHE A 16 -29.11 48.55 -6.08
N CYS A 17 -30.28 48.23 -6.64
CA CYS A 17 -30.44 47.98 -8.08
C CYS A 17 -30.46 49.24 -8.97
N ASN A 18 -30.65 50.44 -8.39
CA ASN A 18 -30.66 51.70 -9.15
C ASN A 18 -29.30 52.44 -9.17
N ALA A 19 -28.29 51.95 -8.44
CA ALA A 19 -26.99 52.62 -8.29
C ALA A 19 -25.85 52.02 -9.14
N PHE A 20 -26.05 50.84 -9.74
CA PHE A 20 -25.08 50.21 -10.63
C PHE A 20 -25.74 49.90 -11.97
N GLN A 21 -25.47 50.74 -12.98
CA GLN A 21 -25.85 50.50 -14.38
C GLN A 21 -25.21 49.20 -14.87
N ILE A 22 -25.95 48.08 -14.79
CA ILE A 22 -25.57 46.78 -15.33
C ILE A 22 -26.27 46.61 -16.68
N PRO A 23 -25.57 46.29 -17.79
CA PRO A 23 -26.20 46.11 -19.10
C PRO A 23 -27.11 44.88 -19.13
N SER A 24 -28.14 44.93 -19.97
CA SER A 24 -29.13 43.87 -20.12
C SER A 24 -28.52 42.56 -20.67
N PHE A 25 -29.13 41.43 -20.31
CA PHE A 25 -28.71 40.08 -20.69
C PHE A 25 -28.77 39.80 -22.21
N GLU A 26 -29.42 40.67 -22.98
CA GLU A 26 -29.52 40.59 -24.44
C GLU A 26 -28.24 41.11 -25.15
N ASP A 27 -27.51 42.06 -24.55
CA ASP A 27 -26.33 42.70 -25.18
C ASP A 27 -25.05 41.85 -25.08
N VAL A 28 -24.95 40.97 -24.08
CA VAL A 28 -23.85 39.99 -23.94
C VAL A 28 -23.97 38.85 -24.95
N ARG A 29 -25.19 38.57 -25.42
CA ARG A 29 -25.48 37.45 -26.33
C ARG A 29 -25.02 37.73 -27.77
N GLN A 30 -24.95 39.01 -28.19
CA GLN A 30 -24.48 39.39 -29.53
C GLN A 30 -22.95 39.42 -29.67
N SER A 31 -22.18 39.52 -28.57
CA SER A 31 -20.71 39.49 -28.63
C SER A 31 -20.10 38.08 -28.62
N TRP A 32 -20.86 37.04 -28.27
CA TRP A 32 -20.39 35.64 -28.31
C TRP A 32 -20.68 34.91 -29.63
N GLY A 33 -21.47 35.51 -30.53
CA GLY A 33 -21.89 34.91 -31.80
C GLY A 33 -20.83 34.88 -32.91
N ASN A 34 -19.69 35.56 -32.74
CA ASN A 34 -18.66 35.69 -33.78
C ASN A 34 -17.33 34.96 -33.49
N LEU A 35 -17.27 34.08 -32.48
CA LEU A 35 -16.05 33.36 -32.10
C LEU A 35 -16.11 31.83 -32.18
N VAL A 36 -17.23 31.25 -32.66
CA VAL A 36 -17.36 29.79 -32.80
C VAL A 36 -17.50 29.40 -34.26
N GLY A 37 -16.36 29.32 -34.94
CA GLY A 37 -16.24 28.69 -36.24
C GLY A 37 -16.43 27.18 -36.14
N SER A 38 -17.33 26.67 -36.99
CA SER A 38 -17.70 25.27 -37.17
C SER A 38 -16.50 24.31 -37.30
N LYS A 39 -16.41 23.28 -36.46
CA LYS A 39 -15.67 22.05 -36.76
C LYS A 39 -16.57 20.82 -36.62
N LYS A 40 -16.77 20.15 -37.75
CA LYS A 40 -17.47 18.87 -37.92
C LYS A 40 -16.84 17.76 -37.05
N PRO A 41 -17.61 16.71 -36.68
CA PRO A 41 -17.16 15.68 -35.77
C PRO A 41 -16.06 14.82 -36.41
N VAL A 42 -14.86 14.89 -35.87
CA VAL A 42 -13.77 13.98 -36.20
C VAL A 42 -14.01 12.67 -35.45
N LYS A 43 -14.18 11.58 -36.21
CA LYS A 43 -14.21 10.20 -35.68
C LYS A 43 -13.01 10.00 -34.75
N LYS A 44 -13.26 9.62 -33.49
CA LYS A 44 -12.25 9.24 -32.50
C LYS A 44 -11.43 8.05 -33.03
N GLN A 45 -10.30 8.32 -33.68
CA GLN A 45 -9.23 7.34 -33.81
C GLN A 45 -8.63 7.16 -32.40
N ARG A 46 -8.87 5.99 -31.79
CA ARG A 46 -8.16 5.55 -30.58
C ARG A 46 -6.66 5.66 -30.85
N ALA A 47 -6.02 6.65 -30.24
CA ALA A 47 -4.58 6.79 -30.28
C ALA A 47 -3.98 5.65 -29.46
N LYS A 48 -3.60 4.55 -30.14
CA LYS A 48 -2.61 3.59 -29.65
C LYS A 48 -1.28 4.34 -29.48
N ARG A 49 -1.08 5.06 -28.37
CA ARG A 49 0.21 5.66 -28.03
C ARG A 49 0.91 4.82 -26.97
N SER A 50 1.80 3.97 -27.47
CA SER A 50 3.07 3.54 -26.88
C SER A 50 3.10 3.26 -25.37
N TYR A 51 2.44 2.17 -24.95
CA TYR A 51 2.89 1.35 -23.82
C TYR A 51 4.12 0.47 -24.19
N GLN A 52 4.53 0.49 -25.46
CA GLN A 52 5.68 -0.23 -26.01
C GLN A 52 6.90 0.68 -26.14
N ARG A 53 7.60 0.99 -25.05
CA ARG A 53 9.01 1.40 -25.11
C ARG A 53 9.75 0.87 -23.89
N SER A 54 10.61 -0.15 -24.09
CA SER A 54 12.03 -0.08 -23.71
C SER A 54 12.82 -1.40 -23.79
N THR A 55 12.23 -2.60 -23.96
CA THR A 55 13.04 -3.85 -23.88
C THR A 55 12.91 -4.87 -25.02
N GLY A 56 12.05 -4.67 -26.03
CA GLY A 56 11.86 -5.68 -27.08
C GLY A 56 11.19 -7.00 -26.63
N THR A 57 10.94 -7.16 -25.32
CA THR A 57 10.28 -8.31 -24.70
C THR A 57 8.88 -7.89 -24.21
N GLY A 58 7.91 -7.87 -25.13
CA GLY A 58 6.53 -7.51 -24.81
C GLY A 58 5.76 -8.67 -24.16
N ASP A 59 4.75 -8.36 -23.35
CA ASP A 59 3.75 -9.35 -22.95
C ASP A 59 2.82 -9.67 -24.13
N GLU A 60 2.80 -10.94 -24.53
CA GLU A 60 2.04 -11.51 -25.65
C GLU A 60 0.66 -12.04 -25.21
N SER A 61 0.37 -12.10 -23.90
CA SER A 61 -0.86 -12.73 -23.38
C SER A 61 -2.09 -11.83 -23.54
N SER A 62 -3.19 -12.42 -24.01
CA SER A 62 -4.53 -11.80 -24.01
C SER A 62 -5.30 -11.99 -22.70
N THR A 63 -4.76 -12.77 -21.75
CA THR A 63 -5.38 -13.03 -20.45
C THR A 63 -5.02 -11.91 -19.45
N PRO A 64 -6.00 -11.32 -18.73
CA PRO A 64 -5.72 -10.28 -17.74
C PRO A 64 -4.79 -10.69 -16.59
N THR A 65 -4.64 -11.99 -16.34
CA THR A 65 -3.92 -12.53 -15.19
C THR A 65 -2.56 -13.10 -15.54
N GLU A 66 -2.29 -13.30 -16.82
CA GLU A 66 -1.06 -13.94 -17.29
C GLU A 66 -0.16 -12.92 -17.99
N ALA A 67 1.15 -13.14 -17.91
CA ALA A 67 2.16 -12.47 -18.72
C ALA A 67 2.94 -13.53 -19.49
N GLN A 68 2.85 -13.49 -20.82
CA GLN A 68 3.51 -14.46 -21.71
C GLN A 68 4.58 -13.78 -22.56
N THR A 69 5.69 -14.46 -22.77
CA THR A 69 6.77 -13.97 -23.64
C THR A 69 7.57 -15.12 -24.21
N SER A 70 8.12 -14.93 -25.41
CA SER A 70 9.14 -15.81 -26.00
C SER A 70 10.58 -15.43 -25.60
N THR A 71 10.77 -14.26 -25.00
CA THR A 71 12.09 -13.71 -24.63
C THR A 71 12.10 -13.18 -23.20
N LEU A 72 13.17 -13.51 -22.45
CA LEU A 72 13.37 -13.00 -21.09
C LEU A 72 14.04 -11.62 -21.10
N PRO A 73 13.85 -10.80 -20.06
CA PRO A 73 14.63 -9.58 -19.88
C PRO A 73 16.13 -9.90 -19.80
N MET A 74 16.94 -9.28 -20.66
CA MET A 74 18.40 -9.49 -20.71
C MET A 74 19.16 -8.19 -20.44
N LYS A 75 20.31 -8.28 -19.75
CA LYS A 75 21.29 -7.19 -19.58
C LYS A 75 22.70 -7.79 -19.68
N ASN A 76 23.53 -7.27 -20.59
CA ASN A 76 24.91 -7.73 -20.81
C ASN A 76 25.02 -9.26 -21.04
N GLY A 77 24.14 -9.83 -21.87
CA GLY A 77 24.15 -11.27 -22.21
C GLY A 77 23.66 -12.21 -21.09
N LYS A 78 23.17 -11.68 -19.97
CA LYS A 78 22.60 -12.46 -18.86
C LYS A 78 21.15 -12.06 -18.60
N ILE A 79 20.38 -12.95 -17.97
CA ILE A 79 19.01 -12.64 -17.52
C ILE A 79 19.09 -11.49 -16.53
N ASN A 80 18.30 -10.44 -16.76
CA ASN A 80 18.20 -9.31 -15.85
C ASN A 80 17.20 -9.64 -14.74
N LEU A 81 17.70 -10.16 -13.62
CA LEU A 81 16.89 -10.56 -12.47
C LEU A 81 16.01 -9.44 -11.91
N ARG A 82 16.39 -8.17 -12.09
CA ARG A 82 15.60 -7.01 -11.67
C ARG A 82 14.19 -6.98 -12.25
N TYR A 83 14.00 -7.56 -13.45
CA TYR A 83 12.73 -7.56 -14.18
C TYR A 83 12.13 -8.96 -14.33
N MET A 84 12.67 -9.95 -13.62
CA MET A 84 12.04 -11.26 -13.48
C MET A 84 10.96 -11.20 -12.40
N PRO A 85 9.90 -12.04 -12.47
CA PRO A 85 8.85 -12.02 -11.49
C PRO A 85 9.35 -12.55 -10.15
N THR A 86 8.86 -11.93 -9.08
CA THR A 86 9.07 -12.39 -7.71
C THR A 86 7.96 -13.33 -7.27
N LEU A 87 8.32 -14.37 -6.53
CA LEU A 87 7.42 -15.36 -5.95
C LEU A 87 7.48 -15.24 -4.42
N GLY A 88 6.36 -15.44 -3.75
CA GLY A 88 6.32 -15.39 -2.30
C GLY A 88 4.98 -15.80 -1.69
N ASN A 89 4.98 -15.93 -0.37
CA ASN A 89 3.81 -16.25 0.44
C ASN A 89 3.81 -15.49 1.80
N GLY A 90 4.57 -14.40 1.89
CA GLY A 90 4.78 -13.63 3.13
C GLY A 90 5.79 -14.22 4.11
N HIS A 91 6.04 -15.54 4.08
CA HIS A 91 7.07 -16.19 4.89
C HIS A 91 8.39 -16.33 4.14
N LEU A 92 8.30 -16.83 2.91
CA LEU A 92 9.41 -16.96 1.98
C LEU A 92 9.18 -16.09 0.75
N GLY A 93 10.27 -15.60 0.18
CA GLY A 93 10.25 -14.93 -1.11
C GLY A 93 11.54 -15.17 -1.90
N ALA A 94 11.39 -15.29 -3.22
CA ALA A 94 12.51 -15.48 -4.14
C ALA A 94 12.18 -14.90 -5.52
N THR A 95 13.21 -14.48 -6.25
CA THR A 95 13.05 -14.08 -7.65
C THR A 95 13.32 -15.29 -8.54
N VAL A 96 12.49 -15.52 -9.56
CA VAL A 96 12.69 -16.62 -10.52
C VAL A 96 14.09 -16.52 -11.13
N TYR A 97 14.83 -17.64 -11.16
CA TYR A 97 16.21 -17.73 -11.63
C TYR A 97 17.28 -16.99 -10.81
N SER A 98 16.92 -16.44 -9.64
CA SER A 98 17.90 -15.92 -8.70
C SER A 98 18.59 -17.01 -7.90
N ASP A 99 19.71 -16.68 -7.27
CA ASP A 99 20.48 -17.56 -6.39
C ASP A 99 20.11 -17.40 -4.90
N ALA A 100 19.11 -16.56 -4.59
CA ALA A 100 18.76 -16.19 -3.23
C ALA A 100 17.27 -16.40 -2.92
N VAL A 101 17.01 -17.03 -1.77
CA VAL A 101 15.73 -17.04 -1.06
C VAL A 101 15.88 -16.15 0.17
N TYR A 102 14.81 -15.43 0.51
CA TYR A 102 14.71 -14.67 1.74
C TYR A 102 13.60 -15.24 2.62
N LEU A 103 13.88 -15.27 3.92
CA LEU A 103 12.97 -15.71 4.97
C LEU A 103 12.56 -14.51 5.82
N ASN A 104 11.27 -14.39 6.13
CA ASN A 104 10.76 -13.42 7.08
C ASN A 104 11.52 -13.54 8.41
N GLY A 105 11.92 -12.42 8.99
CA GLY A 105 12.60 -12.48 10.29
C GLY A 105 14.06 -12.92 10.26
N LEU A 106 14.70 -13.04 9.09
CA LEU A 106 16.11 -13.45 8.98
C LEU A 106 16.98 -12.32 8.40
N PHE A 107 17.67 -11.62 9.29
CA PHE A 107 18.58 -10.52 8.97
C PHE A 107 20.02 -10.83 9.39
N ASN A 108 20.97 -10.20 8.69
CA ASN A 108 22.40 -10.28 8.92
C ASN A 108 23.00 -8.86 8.93
N GLY A 109 23.98 -8.63 9.79
CA GLY A 109 24.72 -7.37 9.88
C GLY A 109 24.16 -6.39 10.91
N ALA A 110 25.04 -5.74 11.67
CA ALA A 110 24.64 -4.86 12.76
C ALA A 110 24.35 -3.42 12.32
N GLY A 111 23.34 -2.78 12.93
CA GLY A 111 23.03 -1.36 12.71
C GLY A 111 22.75 -1.02 11.25
N ASP A 112 23.50 -0.08 10.68
CA ASP A 112 23.39 0.34 9.28
C ASP A 112 23.75 -0.75 8.26
N LYS A 113 24.45 -1.79 8.69
CA LYS A 113 24.76 -2.97 7.88
C LYS A 113 23.63 -3.98 7.82
N SER A 114 22.57 -3.85 8.63
CA SER A 114 21.43 -4.78 8.61
C SER A 114 20.84 -4.93 7.21
N HIS A 115 20.60 -6.18 6.81
CA HIS A 115 19.94 -6.59 5.57
C HIS A 115 19.37 -8.01 5.70
N ARG A 116 18.44 -8.39 4.82
CA ARG A 116 17.94 -9.77 4.80
C ARG A 116 19.06 -10.73 4.41
N ALA A 117 19.21 -11.80 5.17
CA ALA A 117 20.25 -12.80 4.92
C ALA A 117 19.89 -13.64 3.68
N LYS A 118 20.83 -13.79 2.75
CA LYS A 118 20.65 -14.62 1.55
C LYS A 118 20.81 -16.11 1.86
N ILE A 119 19.74 -16.86 1.61
CA ILE A 119 19.70 -18.33 1.65
C ILE A 119 19.87 -18.86 0.21
N PRO A 120 20.75 -19.84 -0.08
CA PRO A 120 20.93 -20.37 -1.44
C PRO A 120 19.64 -20.92 -2.07
N ALA A 121 19.28 -20.48 -3.27
CA ALA A 121 18.04 -20.85 -3.94
C ALA A 121 18.21 -21.96 -5.01
N LEU A 122 18.08 -23.23 -4.61
CA LEU A 122 18.20 -24.34 -5.56
C LEU A 122 16.94 -24.55 -6.41
N THR A 123 15.78 -24.26 -5.85
CA THR A 123 14.48 -24.39 -6.53
C THR A 123 14.24 -23.30 -7.58
N MET A 124 15.04 -22.24 -7.56
CA MET A 124 14.97 -21.18 -8.55
C MET A 124 15.84 -21.46 -9.78
N SER A 125 16.53 -22.61 -9.87
CA SER A 125 17.41 -22.92 -11.01
C SER A 125 16.69 -23.12 -12.33
N ARG A 126 17.31 -22.68 -13.44
CA ARG A 126 16.78 -22.81 -14.80
C ARG A 126 17.18 -24.13 -15.47
N ALA A 127 16.25 -24.75 -16.19
CA ALA A 127 16.50 -25.91 -17.03
C ALA A 127 17.30 -25.56 -18.30
N LYS A 128 18.41 -26.25 -18.53
CA LYS A 128 19.27 -26.11 -19.71
C LYS A 128 19.27 -27.38 -20.55
N LEU A 129 19.23 -27.23 -21.88
CA LEU A 129 19.45 -28.34 -22.80
C LEU A 129 20.93 -28.41 -23.19
N ARG A 130 21.35 -29.56 -23.73
CA ARG A 130 22.63 -29.66 -24.46
C ARG A 130 22.65 -28.67 -25.62
N GLU A 131 23.83 -28.15 -25.96
CA GLU A 131 24.00 -27.03 -26.89
C GLU A 131 23.29 -27.22 -28.25
N ASP A 132 23.37 -28.43 -28.83
CA ASP A 132 22.72 -28.73 -30.11
C ASP A 132 21.19 -28.68 -30.02
N ASN A 133 20.62 -29.19 -28.93
CA ASN A 133 19.18 -29.14 -28.68
C ASN A 133 18.70 -27.74 -28.26
N GLU A 134 19.56 -26.95 -27.63
CA GLU A 134 19.24 -25.57 -27.21
C GLU A 134 19.08 -24.66 -28.44
N LYS A 135 19.84 -24.90 -29.52
CA LYS A 135 19.77 -24.13 -30.78
C LYS A 135 18.44 -24.32 -31.51
N THR A 136 17.82 -25.51 -31.41
CA THR A 136 16.55 -25.83 -32.08
C THR A 136 15.33 -25.66 -31.17
N ALA A 137 15.53 -25.50 -29.86
CA ALA A 137 14.45 -25.41 -28.90
C ALA A 137 13.68 -24.09 -29.00
N GLN A 138 12.35 -24.19 -28.97
CA GLN A 138 11.46 -23.05 -28.81
C GLN A 138 11.05 -22.92 -27.35
N ARG A 139 11.21 -21.73 -26.78
CA ARG A 139 10.87 -21.44 -25.38
C ARG A 139 9.72 -20.45 -25.29
N LYS A 140 8.79 -20.71 -24.37
CA LYS A 140 7.74 -19.78 -23.97
C LYS A 140 7.70 -19.69 -22.45
N PHE A 141 7.62 -18.48 -21.95
CA PHE A 141 7.55 -18.18 -20.52
C PHE A 141 6.16 -17.65 -20.21
N ASN A 142 5.58 -18.11 -19.12
CA ASN A 142 4.32 -17.65 -18.59
C ASN A 142 4.45 -17.37 -17.11
N PHE A 143 3.89 -16.26 -16.66
CA PHE A 143 3.69 -15.99 -15.25
C PHE A 143 2.22 -15.66 -14.99
N ASP A 144 1.58 -16.41 -14.12
CA ASP A 144 0.18 -16.22 -13.77
C ASP A 144 0.05 -15.59 -12.38
N SER A 145 -0.43 -14.34 -12.36
CA SER A 145 -0.68 -13.57 -11.14
C SER A 145 -1.78 -14.15 -10.26
N ARG A 146 -2.68 -15.02 -10.77
CA ARG A 146 -3.71 -15.65 -9.93
C ARG A 146 -3.21 -16.85 -9.15
N THR A 147 -2.16 -17.48 -9.65
CA THR A 147 -1.61 -18.69 -9.03
C THR A 147 -0.20 -18.47 -8.49
N GLY A 148 0.51 -17.41 -8.88
CA GLY A 148 1.91 -17.23 -8.48
C GLY A 148 2.84 -18.31 -9.02
N VAL A 149 2.48 -18.90 -10.18
CA VAL A 149 3.25 -19.96 -10.82
C VAL A 149 3.97 -19.39 -12.04
N PHE A 150 5.29 -19.54 -12.06
CA PHE A 150 6.09 -19.30 -13.26
C PHE A 150 6.24 -20.61 -14.04
N THR A 151 6.02 -20.58 -15.35
CA THR A 151 6.15 -21.74 -16.23
C THR A 151 7.05 -21.43 -17.42
N GLU A 152 8.07 -22.25 -17.64
CA GLU A 152 8.86 -22.31 -18.87
C GLU A 152 8.44 -23.55 -19.65
N LYS A 153 7.89 -23.35 -20.85
CA LYS A 153 7.61 -24.41 -21.82
C LYS A 153 8.73 -24.45 -22.84
N ILE A 154 9.30 -25.64 -23.04
CA ILE A 154 10.39 -25.88 -23.97
C ILE A 154 9.94 -26.95 -24.95
N GLU A 155 9.85 -26.60 -26.23
CA GLU A 155 9.63 -27.54 -27.31
C GLU A 155 10.95 -27.82 -28.00
N CYS A 156 11.41 -29.07 -27.96
CA CYS A 156 12.62 -29.52 -28.66
C CYS A 156 12.32 -30.82 -29.42
N ASP A 157 13.31 -31.34 -30.14
CA ASP A 157 13.11 -32.48 -31.04
C ASP A 157 12.62 -33.72 -30.28
N PHE A 158 13.18 -34.01 -29.11
CA PHE A 158 12.87 -35.25 -28.38
C PHE A 158 11.67 -35.15 -27.42
N ALA A 159 11.29 -33.96 -26.96
CA ALA A 159 10.24 -33.79 -25.95
C ALA A 159 9.59 -32.39 -25.94
N ASN A 160 8.37 -32.34 -25.41
CA ASN A 160 7.78 -31.12 -24.86
C ASN A 160 8.04 -31.11 -23.35
N ILE A 161 8.63 -30.04 -22.83
CA ILE A 161 9.02 -29.92 -21.43
C ILE A 161 8.24 -28.76 -20.81
N GLU A 162 7.66 -28.99 -19.65
CA GLU A 162 7.04 -27.97 -18.82
C GLU A 162 7.79 -27.89 -17.49
N HIS A 163 8.43 -26.75 -17.23
CA HIS A 163 9.15 -26.46 -15.99
C HIS A 163 8.38 -25.40 -15.20
N LYS A 164 7.90 -25.74 -14.01
CA LYS A 164 7.16 -24.84 -13.12
C LYS A 164 7.96 -24.50 -11.89
N ILE A 165 7.91 -23.25 -11.47
CA ILE A 165 8.55 -22.74 -10.24
C ILE A 165 7.51 -21.94 -9.46
N TYR A 166 7.35 -22.25 -8.17
CA TYR A 166 6.44 -21.54 -7.27
C TYR A 166 6.89 -21.62 -5.81
N VAL A 167 6.49 -20.63 -5.02
CA VAL A 167 6.60 -20.63 -3.56
C VAL A 167 5.24 -21.03 -2.99
N HIS A 168 5.18 -22.10 -2.21
CA HIS A 168 3.90 -22.75 -1.92
C HIS A 168 3.04 -21.89 -0.98
N ALA A 169 1.79 -21.58 -1.37
CA ALA A 169 0.91 -20.70 -0.62
C ALA A 169 0.37 -21.32 0.69
N LYS A 170 0.04 -22.63 0.70
CA LYS A 170 -0.43 -23.37 1.90
C LYS A 170 0.69 -23.84 2.84
N TYR A 171 1.70 -24.53 2.29
CA TYR A 171 2.88 -25.02 3.01
C TYR A 171 3.97 -23.96 2.94
N ILE A 172 3.89 -22.98 3.83
CA ILE A 172 4.57 -21.69 3.66
C ILE A 172 6.10 -21.76 3.70
N ARG A 173 6.66 -22.87 4.14
CA ARG A 173 8.11 -23.12 4.19
C ARG A 173 8.64 -23.73 2.90
N LEU A 174 7.78 -24.11 1.97
CA LEU A 174 8.15 -24.92 0.80
C LEU A 174 8.31 -24.08 -0.47
N LEU A 175 9.46 -24.21 -1.12
CA LEU A 175 9.70 -23.81 -2.51
C LEU A 175 9.69 -25.05 -3.41
N VAL A 176 9.12 -24.92 -4.60
CA VAL A 176 8.88 -26.05 -5.51
C VAL A 176 9.35 -25.73 -6.92
N SER A 177 10.06 -26.68 -7.52
CA SER A 177 10.45 -26.68 -8.94
C SER A 177 10.08 -28.03 -9.53
N THR A 178 9.12 -28.09 -10.46
CA THR A 178 8.66 -29.34 -11.08
C THR A 178 8.94 -29.35 -12.57
N ILE A 179 9.31 -30.51 -13.11
CA ILE A 179 9.53 -30.74 -14.54
C ILE A 179 8.63 -31.88 -14.97
N LYS A 180 7.87 -31.63 -16.02
CA LYS A 180 7.17 -32.67 -16.78
C LYS A 180 7.74 -32.72 -18.18
N MET A 181 8.31 -33.86 -18.56
CA MET A 181 8.77 -34.13 -19.93
C MET A 181 7.79 -35.07 -20.62
N THR A 182 7.28 -34.69 -21.78
CA THR A 182 6.40 -35.52 -22.60
C THR A 182 7.09 -35.82 -23.94
N LYS A 183 7.25 -37.10 -24.27
CA LYS A 183 7.97 -37.55 -25.47
C LYS A 183 7.25 -37.11 -26.74
N ARG A 184 8.00 -36.58 -27.72
CA ARG A 184 7.50 -36.37 -29.09
C ARG A 184 7.67 -37.66 -29.88
N GLN A 185 6.63 -38.09 -30.60
CA GLN A 185 6.74 -39.22 -31.52
C GLN A 185 7.48 -38.76 -32.77
N ILE A 186 8.79 -39.03 -32.86
CA ILE A 186 9.53 -38.88 -34.11
C ILE A 186 9.60 -40.26 -34.78
N THR A 187 9.05 -40.35 -35.99
CA THR A 187 9.33 -41.41 -36.94
C THR A 187 10.74 -41.23 -37.49
N GLY A 188 11.68 -42.04 -37.01
CA GLY A 188 13.06 -42.10 -37.49
C GLY A 188 14.02 -41.22 -36.67
N SER A 189 14.97 -41.88 -35.98
CA SER A 189 16.01 -41.33 -35.10
C SER A 189 15.64 -41.23 -33.61
N SER A 190 16.34 -42.04 -32.81
CA SER A 190 16.35 -42.06 -31.35
C SER A 190 17.18 -40.90 -30.80
N SER A 191 16.72 -39.65 -30.96
CA SER A 191 17.38 -38.52 -30.31
C SER A 191 17.16 -38.60 -28.79
N SER A 192 18.11 -39.18 -28.06
CA SER A 192 18.13 -39.14 -26.60
C SER A 192 18.53 -37.73 -26.15
N GLY A 193 17.59 -37.02 -25.53
CA GLY A 193 17.83 -35.68 -24.98
C GLY A 193 18.02 -35.70 -23.48
N LYS A 194 18.86 -34.78 -22.99
CA LYS A 194 19.20 -34.62 -21.58
C LYS A 194 18.97 -33.17 -21.15
N ILE A 195 18.30 -32.98 -20.02
CA ILE A 195 18.14 -31.69 -19.34
C ILE A 195 19.12 -31.66 -18.16
N THR A 196 19.82 -30.53 -18.00
CA THR A 196 20.67 -30.27 -16.85
C THR A 196 20.24 -29.00 -16.13
N PHE A 197 20.60 -28.91 -14.86
CA PHE A 197 20.39 -27.73 -14.04
C PHE A 197 21.72 -27.18 -13.55
N THR A 198 21.78 -25.86 -13.40
CA THR A 198 22.88 -25.21 -12.70
C THR A 198 22.36 -24.71 -11.36
N TYR A 199 22.94 -25.22 -10.28
CA TYR A 199 22.57 -24.87 -8.90
C TYR A 199 23.63 -23.96 -8.26
N PRO A 200 23.24 -23.02 -7.39
CA PRO A 200 24.19 -22.28 -6.57
C PRO A 200 24.87 -23.22 -5.55
N GLN A 201 26.07 -22.84 -5.11
CA GLN A 201 26.79 -23.56 -4.06
C GLN A 201 26.11 -23.34 -2.70
N VAL A 202 25.80 -24.41 -1.98
CA VAL A 202 25.06 -24.35 -0.69
C VAL A 202 26.01 -24.11 0.51
N ASN A 203 27.31 -24.35 0.35
CA ASN A 203 28.23 -24.52 1.48
C ASN A 203 28.55 -23.22 2.23
N SER A 204 28.37 -22.04 1.62
CA SER A 204 28.50 -20.75 2.29
C SER A 204 27.93 -19.62 1.43
N THR A 205 27.18 -18.69 2.03
CA THR A 205 26.85 -17.41 1.39
C THR A 205 27.64 -16.28 2.04
N ASN A 206 27.46 -15.05 1.54
CA ASN A 206 28.03 -13.88 2.22
C ASN A 206 27.45 -13.70 3.63
N ASP A 207 26.22 -14.14 3.86
CA ASP A 207 25.45 -13.81 5.07
C ASP A 207 25.29 -15.00 6.03
N LEU A 208 25.45 -16.23 5.52
CA LEU A 208 25.25 -17.46 6.28
C LEU A 208 26.47 -18.39 6.21
N SER A 209 26.79 -19.02 7.33
CA SER A 209 27.80 -20.07 7.45
C SER A 209 27.15 -21.42 7.70
N LEU A 210 27.65 -22.48 7.04
CA LEU A 210 27.18 -23.85 7.28
C LEU A 210 27.64 -24.32 8.66
N VAL A 211 26.70 -24.75 9.49
CA VAL A 211 26.95 -25.36 10.80
C VAL A 211 27.04 -26.89 10.67
N SER A 212 26.08 -27.50 9.97
CA SER A 212 26.12 -28.94 9.70
C SER A 212 25.32 -29.33 8.46
N LYS A 213 25.73 -30.45 7.86
CA LYS A 213 25.03 -31.14 6.77
C LYS A 213 24.80 -32.58 7.19
N ARG A 214 23.57 -33.09 7.06
CA ARG A 214 23.21 -34.47 7.41
C ARG A 214 22.25 -35.05 6.39
N SER A 215 22.35 -36.34 6.12
CA SER A 215 21.31 -37.07 5.41
C SER A 215 20.10 -37.26 6.33
N VAL A 216 18.92 -37.17 5.74
CA VAL A 216 17.63 -37.47 6.36
C VAL A 216 16.93 -38.55 5.51
N ASP A 217 15.79 -39.05 5.99
CA ASP A 217 15.06 -40.15 5.36
C ASP A 217 14.86 -39.95 3.84
N GLY A 218 14.98 -41.05 3.08
CA GLY A 218 14.75 -41.04 1.63
C GLY A 218 15.84 -40.36 0.80
N GLY A 219 17.09 -40.30 1.29
CA GLY A 219 18.22 -39.71 0.56
C GLY A 219 18.28 -38.18 0.60
N SER A 220 17.27 -37.53 1.18
CA SER A 220 17.19 -36.08 1.31
C SER A 220 18.28 -35.53 2.25
N LEU A 221 18.56 -34.23 2.14
CA LEU A 221 19.59 -33.53 2.90
C LEU A 221 18.99 -32.48 3.81
N ARG A 222 19.55 -32.37 5.03
CA ARG A 222 19.33 -31.26 5.95
C ARG A 222 20.61 -30.45 6.08
N TYR A 223 20.50 -29.15 5.86
CA TYR A 223 21.52 -28.15 6.16
C TYR A 223 21.06 -27.31 7.34
N ILE A 224 21.96 -27.10 8.30
CA ILE A 224 21.79 -26.09 9.35
C ILE A 224 22.78 -24.99 9.04
N MET A 225 22.28 -23.79 8.78
CA MET A 225 23.11 -22.61 8.53
C MET A 225 22.86 -21.57 9.62
N LYS A 226 23.80 -20.66 9.82
CA LYS A 226 23.73 -19.61 10.84
C LYS A 226 24.13 -18.27 10.26
N THR A 227 23.43 -17.20 10.63
CA THR A 227 23.83 -15.84 10.24
C THR A 227 25.23 -15.54 10.77
N LYS A 228 26.05 -14.87 9.96
CA LYS A 228 27.44 -14.54 10.34
C LYS A 228 27.48 -13.42 11.37
N GLU A 229 26.59 -12.46 11.22
CA GLU A 229 26.48 -11.30 12.10
C GLU A 229 25.05 -11.23 12.64
N ALA A 230 24.93 -10.92 13.92
CA ALA A 230 23.66 -10.59 14.53
C ALA A 230 23.19 -9.24 14.01
N GLU A 231 21.88 -9.09 13.78
CA GLU A 231 21.32 -7.78 13.49
C GLU A 231 21.52 -6.87 14.71
N GLN A 232 21.08 -7.32 15.89
CA GLN A 232 21.33 -6.64 17.16
C GLN A 232 21.34 -7.63 18.33
N ASP A 233 21.90 -7.22 19.47
CA ASP A 233 21.99 -7.97 20.73
C ASP A 233 22.85 -9.26 20.67
N GLY A 234 23.77 -9.33 19.70
CA GLY A 234 24.81 -10.36 19.61
C GLY A 234 24.33 -11.77 19.25
N LYS A 235 23.02 -11.98 19.04
CA LYS A 235 22.46 -13.28 18.70
C LYS A 235 22.34 -13.47 17.19
N THR A 236 23.08 -14.45 16.69
CA THR A 236 22.93 -14.94 15.32
C THR A 236 21.81 -15.97 15.24
N ASN A 237 21.16 -16.04 14.09
CA ASN A 237 19.99 -16.90 13.88
C ASN A 237 20.38 -18.16 13.11
N GLU A 238 19.90 -19.31 13.55
CA GLU A 238 20.04 -20.56 12.81
C GLU A 238 18.81 -20.79 11.93
N VAL A 239 19.05 -21.35 10.75
CA VAL A 239 18.02 -21.70 9.77
C VAL A 239 18.24 -23.16 9.34
N SER A 240 17.16 -23.92 9.35
CA SER A 240 17.13 -25.30 8.85
C SER A 240 16.62 -25.31 7.42
N ILE A 241 17.34 -26.00 6.54
CA ILE A 241 17.00 -26.19 5.13
C ILE A 241 16.92 -27.69 4.87
N TYR A 242 15.75 -28.15 4.43
CA TYR A 242 15.53 -29.51 3.97
C TYR A 242 15.37 -29.52 2.47
N MET A 243 16.00 -30.46 1.77
CA MET A 243 15.86 -30.61 0.34
C MET A 243 15.99 -32.06 -0.10
N ASN A 244 15.29 -32.41 -1.17
CA ASN A 244 15.53 -33.68 -1.86
C ASN A 244 16.73 -33.54 -2.81
N ASP A 245 17.14 -34.66 -3.40
CA ASP A 245 18.27 -34.67 -4.30
C ASP A 245 18.05 -33.73 -5.50
N PRO A 246 19.01 -32.84 -5.81
CA PRO A 246 18.89 -31.96 -6.95
C PRO A 246 18.86 -32.78 -8.25
N ILE A 247 18.09 -32.29 -9.22
CA ILE A 247 18.04 -32.88 -10.56
C ILE A 247 19.33 -32.51 -11.28
N ASN A 248 20.33 -33.39 -11.23
CA ASN A 248 21.58 -33.18 -11.96
C ASN A 248 21.36 -33.39 -13.47
N ASP A 249 20.63 -34.46 -13.79
CA ASP A 249 20.48 -34.99 -15.13
C ASP A 249 19.12 -35.68 -15.26
N LEU A 250 18.30 -35.22 -16.21
CA LEU A 250 17.02 -35.86 -16.54
C LEU A 250 17.00 -36.25 -18.02
N SER A 251 16.79 -37.53 -18.29
CA SER A 251 16.72 -38.10 -19.64
C SER A 251 15.34 -38.71 -19.87
N ILE A 252 14.78 -38.51 -21.06
CA ILE A 252 13.51 -39.15 -21.41
C ILE A 252 13.75 -40.62 -21.80
N GLY A 253 13.20 -41.54 -21.03
CA GLY A 253 13.39 -42.98 -21.22
C GLY A 253 12.44 -43.60 -22.26
N PHE A 254 12.08 -44.87 -22.04
CA PHE A 254 11.05 -45.56 -22.81
C PHE A 254 9.64 -45.05 -22.51
N ARG A 255 9.43 -44.42 -21.35
CA ARG A 255 8.13 -43.90 -20.94
C ARG A 255 7.69 -42.72 -21.81
N LYS A 256 6.38 -42.54 -21.90
CA LYS A 256 5.77 -41.42 -22.63
C LYS A 256 5.92 -40.10 -21.87
N VAL A 257 5.92 -40.15 -20.54
CA VAL A 257 6.04 -39.00 -19.65
C VAL A 257 7.05 -39.31 -18.56
N GLU A 258 7.91 -38.35 -18.25
CA GLU A 258 8.82 -38.38 -17.09
C GLU A 258 8.58 -37.15 -16.22
N TYR A 259 8.63 -37.35 -14.91
CA TYR A 259 8.46 -36.30 -13.90
C TYR A 259 9.69 -36.20 -13.01
N ALA A 260 10.05 -34.98 -12.63
CA ALA A 260 11.06 -34.73 -11.62
C ALA A 260 10.70 -33.45 -10.85
N ALA A 261 11.14 -33.34 -9.60
CA ALA A 261 10.99 -32.10 -8.87
C ALA A 261 12.11 -31.90 -7.84
N VAL A 262 12.38 -30.63 -7.56
CA VAL A 262 13.22 -30.18 -6.46
C VAL A 262 12.32 -29.45 -5.47
N LEU A 263 12.34 -29.92 -4.23
CA LEU A 263 11.64 -29.37 -3.08
C LEU A 263 12.68 -28.83 -2.11
N MET A 264 12.45 -27.61 -1.61
CA MET A 264 13.28 -27.00 -0.59
C MET A 264 12.36 -26.43 0.50
N ALA A 265 12.52 -26.87 1.74
CA ALA A 265 11.81 -26.33 2.88
C ALA A 265 12.76 -25.55 3.80
N VAL A 266 12.37 -24.35 4.22
CA VAL A 266 13.24 -23.42 4.96
C VAL A 266 12.50 -22.77 6.12
N ASP A 267 13.08 -22.84 7.32
CA ASP A 267 12.56 -22.15 8.51
C ASP A 267 13.61 -22.05 9.62
N LYS A 268 13.41 -21.14 10.58
CA LYS A 268 14.17 -21.11 11.84
C LYS A 268 13.80 -22.31 12.74
N ASP A 269 12.54 -22.72 12.71
CA ASP A 269 12.03 -23.97 13.31
C ASP A 269 12.25 -25.15 12.36
N GLY A 270 13.32 -25.90 12.60
CA GLY A 270 13.64 -27.09 11.82
C GLY A 270 12.59 -28.19 11.86
N SER A 271 11.80 -28.32 12.93
CA SER A 271 10.73 -29.31 13.01
C SER A 271 9.57 -28.93 12.09
N ALA A 272 9.18 -27.66 12.09
CA ALA A 272 8.14 -27.16 11.20
C ALA A 272 8.56 -27.26 9.72
N ALA A 273 9.81 -26.92 9.40
CA ALA A 273 10.36 -27.09 8.05
C ALA A 273 10.33 -28.57 7.61
N TYR A 274 10.75 -29.49 8.47
CA TYR A 274 10.74 -30.93 8.16
C TYR A 274 9.33 -31.46 7.92
N ASN A 275 8.34 -31.04 8.72
CA ASN A 275 6.96 -31.50 8.59
C ASN A 275 6.36 -31.10 7.23
N GLU A 276 6.54 -29.84 6.81
CA GLU A 276 6.06 -29.37 5.52
C GLU A 276 6.86 -29.97 4.35
N PHE A 277 8.17 -30.17 4.51
CA PHE A 277 9.00 -30.89 3.54
C PHE A 277 8.49 -32.31 3.29
N LYS A 278 8.26 -33.08 4.36
CA LYS A 278 7.77 -34.46 4.30
C LYS A 278 6.38 -34.52 3.66
N LYS A 279 5.52 -33.54 3.95
CA LYS A 279 4.20 -33.42 3.32
C LYS A 279 4.31 -33.14 1.82
N GLY A 280 5.23 -32.25 1.41
CA GLY A 280 5.54 -31.96 0.02
C GLY A 280 6.02 -33.19 -0.74
N MET A 281 6.99 -33.92 -0.18
CA MET A 281 7.52 -35.18 -0.75
C MET A 281 6.39 -36.21 -0.96
N LEU A 282 5.54 -36.42 0.04
CA LEU A 282 4.42 -37.37 -0.04
C LEU A 282 3.41 -37.00 -1.15
N LEU A 283 3.07 -35.72 -1.28
CA LEU A 283 2.13 -35.26 -2.31
C LEU A 283 2.74 -35.38 -3.71
N MET A 284 4.03 -35.09 -3.84
CA MET A 284 4.79 -35.23 -5.08
C MET A 284 4.87 -36.69 -5.54
N GLU A 285 5.29 -37.61 -4.65
CA GLU A 285 5.43 -39.04 -4.97
C GLU A 285 4.08 -39.65 -5.40
N ARG A 286 3.01 -39.40 -4.64
CA ARG A 286 1.65 -39.85 -4.98
C ARG A 286 1.14 -39.25 -6.30
N GLY A 287 1.52 -38.00 -6.59
CA GLY A 287 1.17 -37.32 -7.82
C GLY A 287 1.82 -37.99 -9.03
N PHE A 288 3.12 -38.23 -8.96
CA PHE A 288 3.89 -38.83 -10.05
C PHE A 288 3.42 -40.25 -10.40
N GLU A 289 3.02 -41.06 -9.41
CA GLU A 289 2.42 -42.39 -9.65
C GLU A 289 1.11 -42.33 -10.45
N LYS A 290 0.35 -41.24 -10.30
CA LYS A 290 -0.96 -41.03 -10.93
C LYS A 290 -0.93 -40.08 -12.11
N GLU A 291 0.26 -39.64 -12.52
CA GLU A 291 0.47 -38.60 -13.54
C GLU A 291 -0.30 -37.28 -13.27
N GLN A 292 -0.46 -36.92 -11.99
CA GLN A 292 -1.13 -35.71 -11.49
C GLN A 292 -0.19 -34.88 -10.60
N ASP A 293 -0.43 -33.58 -10.44
CA ASP A 293 0.40 -32.70 -9.60
C ASP A 293 -0.40 -32.21 -8.39
N PHE A 294 -0.63 -33.12 -7.42
CA PHE A 294 -1.40 -32.82 -6.20
C PHE A 294 -0.82 -31.67 -5.38
N LEU A 295 0.51 -31.48 -5.43
CA LEU A 295 1.17 -30.39 -4.71
C LEU A 295 0.83 -29.04 -5.36
N LEU A 296 0.82 -28.96 -6.69
CA LEU A 296 0.39 -27.77 -7.41
C LEU A 296 -1.12 -27.49 -7.23
N GLU A 297 -1.96 -28.52 -7.17
CA GLU A 297 -3.41 -28.37 -6.93
C GLU A 297 -3.69 -27.71 -5.57
N GLU A 298 -3.06 -28.21 -4.50
CA GLU A 298 -3.16 -27.64 -3.15
C GLU A 298 -2.65 -26.19 -3.08
N HIS A 299 -1.62 -25.88 -3.86
CA HIS A 299 -1.11 -24.51 -4.02
C HIS A 299 -2.14 -23.58 -4.69
N ILE A 300 -2.68 -23.99 -5.83
CA ILE A 300 -3.66 -23.21 -6.61
C ILE A 300 -4.96 -23.02 -5.82
N GLU A 301 -5.44 -24.06 -5.13
CA GLU A 301 -6.64 -23.97 -4.30
C GLU A 301 -6.46 -22.94 -3.16
N HIS A 302 -5.26 -22.87 -2.59
CA HIS A 302 -4.98 -21.88 -1.54
C HIS A 302 -4.93 -20.45 -2.09
N TRP A 303 -4.29 -20.23 -3.25
CA TRP A 303 -4.35 -18.93 -3.93
C TRP A 303 -5.76 -18.51 -4.28
N LYS A 304 -6.59 -19.45 -4.75
CA LYS A 304 -8.01 -19.20 -5.00
C LYS A 304 -8.72 -18.70 -3.73
N LYS A 305 -8.45 -19.28 -2.56
CA LYS A 305 -9.01 -18.80 -1.27
C LYS A 305 -8.59 -17.37 -0.95
N ILE A 306 -7.35 -17.00 -1.24
CA ILE A 306 -6.87 -15.61 -1.09
C ILE A 306 -7.66 -14.69 -2.03
N TRP A 307 -7.68 -14.97 -3.33
CA TRP A 307 -8.38 -14.13 -4.31
C TRP A 307 -9.90 -14.06 -4.12
N ASP A 308 -10.52 -15.12 -3.60
CA ASP A 308 -11.96 -15.14 -3.28
C ASP A 308 -12.27 -14.44 -1.96
N ALA A 309 -11.29 -14.24 -1.08
CA ALA A 309 -11.50 -13.52 0.17
C ALA A 309 -11.76 -12.03 -0.07
N GLY A 310 -11.07 -11.43 -1.05
CA GLY A 310 -11.26 -10.06 -1.52
C GLY A 310 -10.33 -9.70 -2.67
N ARG A 311 -10.79 -8.89 -3.63
CA ARG A 311 -9.97 -8.36 -4.74
C ARG A 311 -10.64 -7.21 -5.49
N LEU A 312 -9.80 -6.40 -6.15
CA LEU A 312 -10.18 -5.40 -7.14
C LEU A 312 -10.08 -5.98 -8.55
N GLU A 313 -11.08 -5.74 -9.39
CA GLU A 313 -11.04 -6.00 -10.83
C GLU A 313 -11.50 -4.77 -11.61
N VAL A 314 -11.01 -4.63 -12.83
CA VAL A 314 -11.46 -3.62 -13.80
C VAL A 314 -11.73 -4.30 -15.13
N GLU A 315 -12.67 -3.77 -15.92
CA GLU A 315 -13.04 -4.31 -17.23
C GLU A 315 -13.03 -3.18 -18.29
N GLY A 316 -12.84 -3.53 -19.57
CA GLY A 316 -12.83 -2.58 -20.69
C GLY A 316 -11.44 -2.25 -21.25
N ASP A 317 -10.39 -2.30 -20.40
CA ASP A 317 -8.99 -2.16 -20.83
C ASP A 317 -8.10 -3.29 -20.30
N LEU A 318 -7.49 -4.06 -21.21
CA LEU A 318 -6.64 -5.20 -20.87
C LEU A 318 -5.35 -4.79 -20.15
N ILE A 319 -4.76 -3.62 -20.48
CA ILE A 319 -3.52 -3.15 -19.85
C ILE A 319 -3.80 -2.83 -18.39
N ILE A 320 -4.82 -2.00 -18.11
CA ILE A 320 -5.18 -1.66 -16.73
C ILE A 320 -5.62 -2.91 -15.96
N SER A 321 -6.36 -3.83 -16.59
CA SER A 321 -6.74 -5.11 -15.97
C SER A 321 -5.51 -5.91 -15.55
N LYS A 322 -4.49 -6.03 -16.41
CA LYS A 322 -3.21 -6.70 -16.07
C LYS A 322 -2.51 -5.98 -14.93
N LEU A 323 -2.40 -4.66 -14.98
CA LEU A 323 -1.76 -3.89 -13.92
C LEU A 323 -2.45 -4.11 -12.56
N VAL A 324 -3.78 -4.07 -12.52
CA VAL A 324 -4.55 -4.32 -11.30
C VAL A 324 -4.31 -5.73 -10.75
N ASN A 325 -4.30 -6.77 -11.59
CA ASN A 325 -4.07 -8.14 -11.14
C ASN A 325 -2.63 -8.34 -10.65
N PHE A 326 -1.64 -7.84 -11.36
CA PHE A 326 -0.22 -8.02 -10.99
C PHE A 326 0.16 -7.19 -9.76
N ALA A 327 -0.32 -5.95 -9.63
CA ALA A 327 -0.11 -5.12 -8.44
C ALA A 327 -0.64 -5.82 -7.18
N GLN A 328 -1.86 -6.36 -7.25
CA GLN A 328 -2.44 -7.12 -6.14
C GLN A 328 -1.66 -8.40 -5.86
N TYR A 329 -1.27 -9.16 -6.89
CA TYR A 329 -0.48 -10.37 -6.68
C TYR A 329 0.82 -10.10 -5.91
N TYR A 330 1.61 -9.09 -6.33
CA TYR A 330 2.89 -8.81 -5.70
C TYR A 330 2.72 -8.37 -4.23
N ILE A 331 1.67 -7.60 -3.93
CA ILE A 331 1.30 -7.26 -2.55
C ILE A 331 0.84 -8.52 -1.79
N TYR A 332 -0.08 -9.31 -2.34
CA TYR A 332 -0.67 -10.49 -1.69
C TYR A 332 0.36 -11.59 -1.43
N SER A 333 1.32 -11.79 -2.34
CA SER A 333 2.46 -12.70 -2.17
C SER A 333 3.43 -12.27 -1.06
N SER A 334 3.30 -11.03 -0.57
CA SER A 334 4.09 -10.50 0.54
C SER A 334 3.29 -10.38 1.83
N LEU A 335 1.96 -10.61 1.82
CA LEU A 335 1.12 -10.49 3.01
C LEU A 335 1.42 -11.59 4.04
N PRO A 336 1.21 -11.33 5.36
CA PRO A 336 1.36 -12.33 6.40
C PRO A 336 0.57 -13.62 6.10
N PRO A 337 1.14 -14.81 6.34
CA PRO A 337 0.53 -16.11 5.99
C PRO A 337 -0.53 -16.56 7.02
N VAL A 338 -1.61 -15.78 7.19
CA VAL A 338 -2.62 -16.02 8.26
C VAL A 338 -3.41 -17.34 8.12
N TYR A 339 -3.45 -17.90 6.92
CA TYR A 339 -4.17 -19.15 6.59
C TYR A 339 -3.24 -20.36 6.35
N ALA A 340 -1.96 -20.26 6.73
CA ALA A 340 -0.98 -21.34 6.55
C ALA A 340 -1.42 -22.66 7.21
N HIS A 341 -0.94 -23.79 6.67
CA HIS A 341 -1.15 -25.10 7.30
C HIS A 341 -0.58 -25.13 8.72
N GLN A 342 0.66 -24.68 8.89
CA GLN A 342 1.30 -24.49 10.18
C GLN A 342 1.73 -23.03 10.30
N ARG A 343 1.04 -22.28 11.17
CA ARG A 343 1.39 -20.88 11.44
C ARG A 343 2.82 -20.79 12.01
N PRO A 344 3.56 -19.70 11.71
CA PRO A 344 4.81 -19.41 12.40
C PRO A 344 4.61 -19.38 13.93
N SER A 345 5.67 -19.68 14.68
CA SER A 345 5.62 -19.57 16.14
C SER A 345 5.41 -18.10 16.56
N ARG A 346 4.99 -17.88 17.81
CA ARG A 346 4.85 -16.52 18.36
C ARG A 346 6.15 -15.73 18.39
N GLU A 347 7.29 -16.42 18.40
CA GLU A 347 8.61 -15.80 18.39
C GLU A 347 9.06 -15.43 16.96
N ASP A 348 8.36 -15.94 15.93
CA ASP A 348 8.63 -15.65 14.52
C ASP A 348 7.52 -14.76 13.93
N VAL A 349 7.37 -13.58 14.52
CA VAL A 349 6.40 -12.57 14.07
C VAL A 349 6.74 -12.11 12.65
N TYR A 350 5.71 -11.91 11.84
CA TYR A 350 5.85 -11.25 10.54
C TYR A 350 6.41 -9.84 10.74
N LEU A 351 7.57 -9.52 10.15
CA LEU A 351 8.31 -8.28 10.46
C LEU A 351 7.75 -7.01 9.80
N GLY A 352 6.52 -7.04 9.29
CA GLY A 352 5.93 -5.95 8.53
C GLY A 352 6.33 -6.00 7.04
N MET A 353 5.62 -5.25 6.20
CA MET A 353 5.86 -5.26 4.75
C MET A 353 6.94 -4.26 4.35
N SER A 354 8.00 -4.76 3.70
CA SER A 354 9.04 -3.92 3.11
C SER A 354 8.61 -3.35 1.75
N ARG A 355 9.19 -2.21 1.35
CA ARG A 355 8.95 -1.59 0.04
C ARG A 355 9.27 -2.50 -1.15
N VAL A 356 10.17 -3.47 -0.98
CA VAL A 356 10.63 -4.41 -2.03
C VAL A 356 9.94 -5.79 -1.96
N GLY A 357 8.91 -5.93 -1.12
CA GLY A 357 8.21 -7.20 -0.89
C GLY A 357 9.07 -8.24 -0.17
N SER A 358 8.80 -9.53 -0.36
CA SER A 358 9.50 -10.63 0.33
C SER A 358 10.70 -11.21 -0.42
N ALA A 359 10.94 -10.82 -1.68
CA ALA A 359 11.89 -11.49 -2.58
C ALA A 359 13.19 -10.70 -2.88
N TRP A 360 13.39 -9.57 -2.21
CA TRP A 360 14.55 -8.68 -2.34
C TRP A 360 14.98 -8.16 -0.96
N GLY A 361 16.16 -7.56 -0.86
CA GLY A 361 16.61 -6.88 0.35
C GLY A 361 17.94 -7.40 0.93
N GLY A 362 18.80 -8.01 0.12
CA GLY A 362 20.16 -8.34 0.52
C GLY A 362 21.05 -7.11 0.71
N ALA A 363 22.31 -7.32 1.10
CA ALA A 363 23.26 -6.25 1.45
C ALA A 363 23.43 -5.14 0.40
N ASN A 364 23.36 -5.52 -0.88
CA ASN A 364 23.54 -4.63 -2.04
C ASN A 364 22.22 -4.17 -2.66
N ASP A 365 21.09 -4.60 -2.09
CA ASP A 365 19.77 -4.23 -2.61
C ASP A 365 19.28 -2.93 -1.95
N PRO A 366 18.55 -2.08 -2.68
CA PRO A 366 17.88 -0.91 -2.11
C PRO A 366 16.99 -1.29 -0.92
N TYR A 367 16.98 -0.45 0.12
CA TYR A 367 16.18 -0.60 1.34
C TYR A 367 16.42 -1.87 2.17
N LYS A 368 17.26 -2.81 1.72
CA LYS A 368 17.76 -3.97 2.49
C LYS A 368 16.65 -4.82 3.14
N GLY A 369 15.43 -4.77 2.61
CA GLY A 369 14.27 -5.48 3.14
C GLY A 369 13.68 -4.90 4.43
N HIS A 370 14.07 -3.68 4.82
CA HIS A 370 13.56 -2.99 6.00
C HIS A 370 12.12 -2.51 5.84
N VAL A 371 11.42 -2.37 6.97
CA VAL A 371 10.06 -1.82 7.05
C VAL A 371 10.11 -0.33 7.36
N MET A 372 9.24 0.40 6.67
CA MET A 372 9.17 1.85 6.62
C MET A 372 7.69 2.28 6.62
N TRP A 373 7.40 3.58 6.77
CA TRP A 373 6.04 4.18 6.76
C TRP A 373 5.15 3.79 5.56
N ASP A 374 5.75 3.25 4.50
CA ASP A 374 5.13 2.76 3.27
C ASP A 374 4.10 1.69 3.51
N SER A 375 4.41 0.79 4.44
CA SER A 375 3.49 -0.23 4.94
C SER A 375 2.19 0.44 5.40
N GLU A 376 2.32 1.50 6.20
CA GLU A 376 1.22 2.20 6.84
C GLU A 376 0.43 3.12 5.89
N MET A 377 1.09 3.88 5.00
CA MET A 377 0.45 4.88 4.14
C MET A 377 0.06 4.39 2.74
N TYR A 378 0.80 3.44 2.17
CA TYR A 378 0.64 3.05 0.76
C TYR A 378 0.02 1.66 0.64
N ILE A 379 0.45 0.72 1.46
CA ILE A 379 0.06 -0.68 1.33
C ILE A 379 -1.22 -0.96 2.11
N ILE A 380 -1.24 -0.69 3.43
CA ILE A 380 -2.39 -0.99 4.30
C ILE A 380 -3.71 -0.43 3.74
N PRO A 381 -3.81 0.84 3.29
CA PRO A 381 -5.07 1.36 2.75
C PRO A 381 -5.56 0.62 1.51
N SER A 382 -4.65 0.10 0.67
CA SER A 382 -5.01 -0.68 -0.52
C SER A 382 -5.49 -2.11 -0.21
N VAL A 383 -5.26 -2.60 1.01
CA VAL A 383 -5.48 -4.00 1.42
C VAL A 383 -6.60 -4.13 2.46
N VAL A 384 -6.77 -3.16 3.35
CA VAL A 384 -7.58 -3.29 4.57
C VAL A 384 -9.05 -3.64 4.33
N LEU A 385 -9.64 -3.17 3.23
CA LEU A 385 -11.04 -3.45 2.86
C LEU A 385 -11.20 -4.77 2.09
N PHE A 386 -10.12 -5.52 1.83
CA PHE A 386 -10.16 -6.84 1.20
C PHE A 386 -9.64 -7.94 2.12
N HIS A 387 -8.59 -7.63 2.88
CA HIS A 387 -7.82 -8.58 3.68
C HIS A 387 -7.50 -8.03 5.08
N PRO A 388 -8.51 -7.63 5.89
CA PRO A 388 -8.27 -6.99 7.19
C PRO A 388 -7.45 -7.87 8.15
N GLU A 389 -7.67 -9.18 8.16
CA GLU A 389 -6.90 -10.12 9.01
C GLU A 389 -5.39 -10.05 8.74
N HIS A 390 -4.97 -9.84 7.50
CA HIS A 390 -3.55 -9.68 7.18
C HIS A 390 -3.01 -8.35 7.72
N VAL A 391 -3.79 -7.27 7.63
CA VAL A 391 -3.43 -5.95 8.17
C VAL A 391 -3.23 -5.98 9.69
N LYS A 392 -4.06 -6.73 10.42
CA LYS A 392 -3.91 -6.96 11.87
C LYS A 392 -2.51 -7.46 12.22
N HIS A 393 -2.03 -8.46 11.48
CA HIS A 393 -0.68 -9.02 11.66
C HIS A 393 0.44 -8.11 11.14
N MET A 394 0.19 -7.28 10.11
CA MET A 394 1.16 -6.26 9.68
C MET A 394 1.39 -5.21 10.78
N LEU A 395 0.32 -4.76 11.44
CA LEU A 395 0.43 -3.79 12.54
C LEU A 395 1.02 -4.41 13.81
N TRP A 396 0.80 -5.71 14.05
CA TRP A 396 1.35 -6.43 15.19
C TRP A 396 2.88 -6.30 15.30
N TYR A 397 3.59 -6.26 14.17
CA TYR A 397 5.04 -6.03 14.12
C TYR A 397 5.47 -4.82 14.95
N ARG A 398 4.80 -3.67 14.75
CA ARG A 398 5.14 -2.43 15.48
C ARG A 398 4.95 -2.61 16.99
N GLY A 399 3.91 -3.35 17.40
CA GLY A 399 3.64 -3.67 18.80
C GLY A 399 4.70 -4.61 19.39
N HIS A 400 5.16 -5.57 18.59
CA HIS A 400 6.22 -6.51 18.97
C HIS A 400 7.54 -5.79 19.26
N VAL A 401 7.93 -4.81 18.43
CA VAL A 401 9.19 -4.06 18.60
C VAL A 401 9.09 -2.80 19.46
N SER A 402 7.94 -2.55 20.10
CA SER A 402 7.66 -1.29 20.80
C SER A 402 8.62 -0.98 21.95
N ALA A 403 9.26 -1.99 22.54
CA ALA A 403 10.23 -1.81 23.62
C ALA A 403 11.47 -1.02 23.17
N ASN A 404 11.97 -1.30 21.97
CA ASN A 404 13.10 -0.57 21.40
C ASN A 404 12.69 0.84 20.94
N ALA A 405 11.44 1.01 20.50
CA ALA A 405 10.89 2.33 20.20
C ALA A 405 10.77 3.21 21.47
N LYS A 406 10.48 2.61 22.64
CA LYS A 406 10.51 3.31 23.93
C LYS A 406 11.92 3.80 24.27
N VAL A 407 12.92 2.92 24.17
CA VAL A 407 14.33 3.28 24.41
C VAL A 407 14.78 4.42 23.48
N ALA A 408 14.33 4.41 22.22
CA ALA A 408 14.61 5.48 21.27
C ALA A 408 13.94 6.82 21.65
N ALA A 409 12.75 6.80 22.27
CA ALA A 409 12.13 8.02 22.81
C ALA A 409 12.88 8.55 24.04
N GLU A 410 13.30 7.65 24.94
CA GLU A 410 14.10 8.01 26.13
C GLU A 410 15.44 8.66 25.74
N ALA A 411 16.06 8.19 24.65
CA ALA A 411 17.26 8.80 24.09
C ALA A 411 17.05 10.25 23.58
N ASP A 412 15.82 10.62 23.21
CA ASP A 412 15.43 12.00 22.89
C ASP A 412 15.07 12.83 24.15
N GLY A 413 15.22 12.28 25.35
CA GLY A 413 14.81 12.90 26.61
C GLY A 413 13.29 12.86 26.86
N ILE A 414 12.54 12.05 26.12
CA ILE A 414 11.09 11.92 26.23
C ILE A 414 10.74 10.67 27.05
N THR A 415 10.00 10.86 28.15
CA THR A 415 9.63 9.77 29.08
C THR A 415 8.26 9.15 28.80
N LYS A 416 7.46 9.77 27.90
CA LYS A 416 6.12 9.30 27.51
C LYS A 416 6.03 9.19 25.99
N GLY A 417 5.61 8.03 25.49
CA GLY A 417 5.55 7.75 24.06
C GLY A 417 6.69 6.88 23.56
N ASN A 418 6.52 6.38 22.32
CA ASN A 418 7.46 5.51 21.63
C ASN A 418 7.90 6.18 20.33
N LYS A 419 9.21 6.20 20.04
CA LYS A 419 9.79 6.71 18.79
C LYS A 419 10.09 5.54 17.85
N TYR A 420 9.35 5.41 16.76
CA TYR A 420 9.61 4.37 15.77
C TYR A 420 10.65 4.84 14.74
N PRO A 421 11.57 3.96 14.31
CA PRO A 421 12.62 4.33 13.38
C PRO A 421 12.12 4.48 11.94
N TRP A 422 12.87 5.22 11.13
CA TRP A 422 12.57 5.37 9.70
C TRP A 422 12.69 4.06 8.93
N ARG A 423 13.77 3.31 9.18
CA ARG A 423 13.97 1.94 8.70
C ARG A 423 14.08 1.00 9.88
N SER A 424 13.29 -0.06 9.83
CA SER A 424 13.12 -1.01 10.91
C SER A 424 13.37 -2.44 10.42
N GLY A 425 14.23 -3.20 11.11
CA GLY A 425 14.46 -4.62 10.85
C GLY A 425 13.90 -5.51 11.97
N THR A 426 14.55 -6.62 12.32
CA THR A 426 14.02 -7.60 13.29
C THR A 426 13.92 -7.03 14.71
N SER A 427 14.90 -6.24 15.14
CA SER A 427 14.90 -5.65 16.49
C SER A 427 13.95 -4.46 16.64
N GLY A 428 13.61 -3.80 15.53
CA GLY A 428 12.92 -2.52 15.49
C GLY A 428 13.66 -1.32 16.06
N LYS A 429 14.98 -1.41 16.26
CA LYS A 429 15.84 -0.21 16.37
C LYS A 429 16.10 0.36 14.97
N ASP A 430 16.59 1.60 14.92
CA ASP A 430 16.96 2.24 13.65
C ASP A 430 18.15 1.55 13.00
N VAL A 431 17.95 1.11 11.76
CA VAL A 431 18.95 0.45 10.89
C VAL A 431 19.21 1.26 9.62
N THR A 432 18.90 2.55 9.64
CA THR A 432 19.06 3.42 8.47
C THR A 432 20.54 3.73 8.20
N PRO A 433 21.07 3.38 7.00
CA PRO A 433 22.46 3.66 6.68
C PRO A 433 22.71 5.11 6.32
N ASN A 434 23.80 5.68 6.86
CA ASN A 434 24.35 6.99 6.48
C ASN A 434 23.31 8.13 6.42
N CYS A 435 22.38 8.17 7.38
CA CYS A 435 21.33 9.19 7.41
C CYS A 435 21.14 9.82 8.80
N PRO A 436 21.96 10.83 9.15
CA PRO A 436 21.84 11.53 10.43
C PRO A 436 20.47 12.20 10.62
N ASP A 437 19.86 12.71 9.54
CA ASP A 437 18.57 13.40 9.58
C ASP A 437 17.35 12.46 9.63
N CYS A 438 17.54 11.15 9.38
CA CYS A 438 16.42 10.21 9.31
C CYS A 438 15.73 10.00 10.67
N ALA A 439 16.45 10.18 11.78
CA ALA A 439 15.87 10.14 13.13
C ALA A 439 14.84 11.26 13.38
N ASN A 440 14.84 12.30 12.54
CA ASN A 440 13.94 13.46 12.62
C ASN A 440 12.72 13.34 11.70
N ARG A 441 12.50 12.17 11.07
CA ARG A 441 11.31 11.87 10.24
C ARG A 441 10.14 11.43 11.10
N LEU A 442 9.65 12.36 11.94
CA LEU A 442 8.67 12.05 12.99
C LEU A 442 7.30 11.60 12.45
N TYR A 443 7.02 11.87 11.17
CA TYR A 443 5.79 11.43 10.52
C TYR A 443 5.61 9.90 10.49
N VAL A 444 6.65 9.09 10.74
CA VAL A 444 6.51 7.64 10.92
C VAL A 444 5.55 7.29 12.05
N ASN A 445 5.68 7.95 13.20
CA ASN A 445 4.77 7.75 14.34
C ASN A 445 3.33 8.09 13.96
N GLY A 446 3.18 9.18 13.22
CA GLY A 446 1.90 9.62 12.69
C GLY A 446 1.29 8.62 11.71
N ALA A 447 2.11 8.03 10.83
CA ALA A 447 1.69 7.03 9.86
C ALA A 447 1.20 5.75 10.56
N ILE A 448 1.89 5.31 11.62
CA ILE A 448 1.47 4.18 12.47
C ILE A 448 0.11 4.47 13.11
N ALA A 449 -0.06 5.64 13.73
CA ALA A 449 -1.33 6.05 14.32
C ALA A 449 -2.46 6.07 13.27
N PHE A 450 -2.21 6.64 12.08
CA PHE A 450 -3.17 6.65 10.99
C PHE A 450 -3.53 5.24 10.50
N ALA A 451 -2.57 4.31 10.41
CA ALA A 451 -2.83 2.95 9.99
C ALA A 451 -3.68 2.18 11.02
N VAL A 452 -3.40 2.36 12.32
CA VAL A 452 -4.25 1.83 13.41
C VAL A 452 -5.67 2.41 13.32
N ARG A 453 -5.80 3.72 13.13
CA ARG A 453 -7.10 4.39 12.91
C ARG A 453 -7.84 3.81 11.70
N THR A 454 -7.13 3.61 10.59
CA THR A 454 -7.70 3.10 9.34
C THR A 454 -8.18 1.66 9.50
N PHE A 455 -7.37 0.81 10.12
CA PHE A 455 -7.74 -0.56 10.44
C PHE A 455 -8.99 -0.62 11.32
N PHE A 456 -8.99 0.11 12.45
CA PHE A 456 -10.13 0.11 13.36
C PHE A 456 -11.40 0.68 12.71
N SER A 457 -11.29 1.73 11.89
CA SER A 457 -12.45 2.30 11.19
C SER A 457 -13.05 1.30 10.18
N ALA A 458 -12.22 0.43 9.59
CA ALA A 458 -12.66 -0.58 8.63
C ALA A 458 -13.24 -1.84 9.29
N THR A 459 -12.76 -2.21 10.49
CA THR A 459 -13.08 -3.51 11.11
C THR A 459 -13.87 -3.42 12.41
N ARG A 460 -13.67 -2.34 13.19
CA ARG A 460 -14.01 -2.25 14.62
C ARG A 460 -13.57 -3.49 15.40
N ASP A 461 -12.40 -4.05 15.06
CA ASP A 461 -11.82 -5.20 15.74
C ASP A 461 -11.38 -4.81 17.16
N ARG A 462 -12.26 -5.06 18.13
CA ARG A 462 -11.99 -4.78 19.55
C ARG A 462 -10.92 -5.69 20.13
N ASP A 463 -10.79 -6.93 19.65
CA ASP A 463 -9.72 -7.84 20.12
C ASP A 463 -8.35 -7.27 19.76
N TYR A 464 -8.16 -6.75 18.54
CA TYR A 464 -6.91 -6.07 18.20
C TYR A 464 -6.57 -4.89 19.14
N ILE A 465 -7.58 -4.14 19.59
CA ILE A 465 -7.39 -2.98 20.47
C ILE A 465 -7.05 -3.40 21.90
N THR A 466 -7.82 -4.32 22.49
CA THR A 466 -7.72 -4.67 23.92
C THR A 466 -6.70 -5.76 24.22
N ASN A 467 -6.31 -6.55 23.23
CA ASN A 467 -5.37 -7.65 23.42
C ASN A 467 -3.94 -7.14 23.61
N LEU A 468 -3.35 -7.51 24.76
CA LEU A 468 -2.00 -7.13 25.17
C LEU A 468 -0.89 -7.69 24.25
N GLU A 469 -1.17 -8.73 23.45
CA GLU A 469 -0.23 -9.30 22.49
C GLU A 469 -0.09 -8.41 21.25
N TYR A 470 -1.21 -7.89 20.72
CA TYR A 470 -1.21 -7.02 19.54
C TYR A 470 -0.79 -5.58 19.86
N LYS A 471 -1.06 -5.13 21.09
CA LYS A 471 -0.78 -3.76 21.56
C LYS A 471 -1.40 -2.68 20.68
N GLY A 472 -2.54 -2.95 20.02
CA GLY A 472 -3.18 -1.99 19.11
C GLY A 472 -3.49 -0.66 19.78
N CYS A 473 -3.97 -0.71 21.03
CA CYS A 473 -4.17 0.47 21.86
C CYS A 473 -2.87 1.25 22.14
N ASP A 474 -1.82 0.57 22.61
CA ASP A 474 -0.55 1.20 22.98
C ASP A 474 0.15 1.79 21.75
N LEU A 475 0.02 1.17 20.58
CA LEU A 475 0.54 1.71 19.32
C LEU A 475 -0.04 3.10 19.01
N MET A 476 -1.36 3.25 19.06
CA MET A 476 -2.01 4.54 18.84
C MET A 476 -1.57 5.57 19.90
N ILE A 477 -1.68 5.21 21.17
CA ILE A 477 -1.46 6.12 22.30
C ILE A 477 0.00 6.56 22.38
N GLU A 478 0.96 5.62 22.33
CA GLU A 478 2.37 5.94 22.54
C GLU A 478 2.97 6.67 21.33
N SER A 479 2.48 6.42 20.12
CA SER A 479 2.85 7.22 18.96
C SER A 479 2.37 8.67 19.08
N ALA A 480 1.13 8.88 19.55
CA ALA A 480 0.58 10.21 19.76
C ALA A 480 1.25 10.96 20.93
N ARG A 481 1.55 10.27 22.04
CA ARG A 481 2.27 10.84 23.19
C ARG A 481 3.63 11.39 22.79
N TYR A 482 4.41 10.62 22.04
CA TYR A 482 5.72 11.07 21.58
C TYR A 482 5.61 12.34 20.72
N LEU A 483 4.65 12.40 19.80
CA LEU A 483 4.41 13.59 18.96
C LEU A 483 3.94 14.79 19.78
N ALA A 484 3.08 14.57 20.78
CA ALA A 484 2.66 15.62 21.71
C ALA A 484 3.83 16.14 22.56
N GLU A 485 4.74 15.29 23.02
CA GLU A 485 5.94 15.68 23.77
C GLU A 485 6.93 16.47 22.89
N LYS A 486 7.09 16.10 21.61
CA LYS A 486 7.93 16.85 20.66
C LYS A 486 7.39 18.24 20.30
N ALA A 487 6.09 18.49 20.45
CA ALA A 487 5.50 19.79 20.16
C ALA A 487 5.76 20.81 21.28
N LEU A 488 6.43 21.90 20.94
CA LEU A 488 6.85 22.96 21.85
C LEU A 488 6.05 24.24 21.61
N TYR A 489 5.74 24.99 22.67
CA TYR A 489 5.05 26.27 22.50
C TYR A 489 6.05 27.35 22.04
N ASP A 490 5.72 28.08 20.98
CA ASP A 490 6.44 29.27 20.52
C ASP A 490 5.63 30.52 20.92
N PRO A 491 6.04 31.26 21.98
CA PRO A 491 5.35 32.47 22.43
C PRO A 491 5.26 33.57 21.38
N LYS A 492 6.19 33.63 20.40
CA LYS A 492 6.16 34.65 19.35
C LYS A 492 5.04 34.38 18.34
N LYS A 493 4.74 33.10 18.11
CA LYS A 493 3.68 32.65 17.20
C LYS A 493 2.34 32.47 17.91
N GLY A 494 2.35 32.27 19.24
CA GLY A 494 1.15 31.88 19.99
C GLY A 494 0.65 30.49 19.60
N ARG A 495 1.56 29.61 19.16
CA ARG A 495 1.26 28.29 18.57
C ARG A 495 2.26 27.25 19.05
N TYR A 496 1.91 25.99 18.92
CA TYR A 496 2.84 24.88 19.10
C TYR A 496 3.55 24.56 17.79
N VAL A 497 4.86 24.29 17.87
CA VAL A 497 5.73 24.05 16.74
C VAL A 497 6.44 22.70 16.89
N ILE A 498 6.77 22.09 15.74
CA ILE A 498 7.66 20.94 15.66
C ILE A 498 8.79 21.34 14.72
N ASN A 499 9.97 21.53 15.28
CA ASN A 499 11.15 22.05 14.59
C ASN A 499 12.14 20.93 14.28
N GLU A 500 13.09 21.22 13.39
CA GLU A 500 14.21 20.33 13.04
C GLU A 500 13.75 18.95 12.53
N VAL A 501 12.71 18.92 11.71
CA VAL A 501 12.14 17.70 11.11
C VAL A 501 12.55 17.54 9.66
N THR A 502 12.36 16.34 9.13
CA THR A 502 12.36 16.09 7.68
C THR A 502 10.98 15.52 7.34
N GLY A 503 10.29 16.12 6.37
CA GLY A 503 8.98 15.64 5.89
C GLY A 503 9.11 14.45 4.93
N PRO A 504 8.00 14.01 4.31
CA PRO A 504 8.05 13.14 3.14
C PRO A 504 9.00 13.63 2.06
N ASP A 505 9.03 14.94 1.79
CA ASP A 505 10.00 15.49 0.85
C ASP A 505 11.43 15.43 1.42
N GLU A 506 12.23 14.52 0.87
CA GLU A 506 13.60 14.25 1.31
C GLU A 506 14.64 15.27 0.82
N TYR A 507 14.29 16.19 -0.09
CA TYR A 507 15.19 17.26 -0.53
C TYR A 507 15.37 18.33 0.55
N HIS A 508 14.34 18.54 1.37
CA HIS A 508 14.35 19.57 2.42
C HIS A 508 14.45 18.92 3.81
N LYS A 509 15.63 19.06 4.42
CA LYS A 509 15.98 18.41 5.69
C LYS A 509 16.16 19.43 6.80
N ASN A 510 15.95 19.00 8.05
CA ASN A 510 16.11 19.84 9.25
C ASN A 510 15.33 21.16 9.14
N ILE A 511 14.11 21.06 8.61
CA ILE A 511 13.17 22.17 8.41
C ILE A 511 12.27 22.33 9.63
N ASN A 512 11.66 23.51 9.76
CA ASN A 512 10.72 23.80 10.84
C ASN A 512 9.28 23.74 10.34
N ASN A 513 8.42 23.16 11.15
CA ASN A 513 6.98 23.16 10.94
C ASN A 513 6.54 22.62 9.58
N ASN A 514 7.03 21.42 9.22
CA ASN A 514 6.54 20.73 8.04
C ASN A 514 5.02 20.51 8.16
N ALA A 515 4.26 20.97 7.17
CA ALA A 515 2.80 20.97 7.21
C ALA A 515 2.23 19.55 7.36
N PHE A 516 2.75 18.59 6.59
CA PHE A 516 2.33 17.19 6.69
C PHE A 516 2.58 16.60 8.08
N THR A 517 3.79 16.76 8.62
CA THR A 517 4.16 16.26 9.96
C THR A 517 3.29 16.89 11.04
N ASN A 518 3.05 18.20 10.98
CA ASN A 518 2.25 18.91 11.99
C ASN A 518 0.76 18.50 11.94
N VAL A 519 0.15 18.41 10.76
CA VAL A 519 -1.23 17.93 10.63
C VAL A 519 -1.34 16.49 11.08
N LEU A 520 -0.42 15.62 10.66
CA LEU A 520 -0.44 14.22 11.04
C LEU A 520 -0.26 14.03 12.55
N ALA A 521 0.59 14.84 13.19
CA ALA A 521 0.73 14.86 14.65
C ALA A 521 -0.55 15.31 15.35
N SER A 522 -1.18 16.39 14.89
CA SER A 522 -2.46 16.87 15.42
C SER A 522 -3.54 15.77 15.30
N LEU A 523 -3.67 15.15 14.13
CA LEU A 523 -4.60 14.06 13.90
C LEU A 523 -4.32 12.85 14.80
N ALA A 524 -3.05 12.44 14.95
CA ALA A 524 -2.68 11.33 15.81
C ALA A 524 -3.08 11.57 17.28
N ILE A 525 -2.91 12.79 17.79
CA ILE A 525 -3.31 13.17 19.15
C ILE A 525 -4.84 13.12 19.32
N HIS A 526 -5.60 13.67 18.35
CA HIS A 526 -7.07 13.60 18.38
C HIS A 526 -7.58 12.17 18.26
N TYR A 527 -6.98 11.34 17.42
CA TYR A 527 -7.32 9.93 17.30
C TYR A 527 -6.99 9.18 18.59
N ALA A 528 -5.84 9.42 19.21
CA ALA A 528 -5.49 8.77 20.47
C ALA A 528 -6.48 9.10 21.60
N ARG A 529 -7.01 10.33 21.63
CA ARG A 529 -8.07 10.70 22.58
C ARG A 529 -9.33 9.88 22.37
N TYR A 530 -9.79 9.78 21.12
CA TYR A 530 -10.93 8.94 20.76
C TYR A 530 -10.69 7.45 21.07
N PHE A 531 -9.49 6.95 20.77
CA PHE A 531 -9.10 5.57 21.03
C PHE A 531 -8.97 5.24 22.51
N ALA A 532 -8.62 6.19 23.37
CA ALA A 532 -8.50 5.93 24.80
C ALA A 532 -9.81 5.40 25.39
N CYS A 533 -10.96 5.89 24.90
CA CYS A 533 -12.28 5.33 25.23
C CYS A 533 -12.44 3.88 24.73
N GLN A 534 -12.04 3.59 23.49
CA GLN A 534 -12.09 2.23 22.91
C GLN A 534 -11.17 1.25 23.64
N CYS A 535 -10.10 1.76 24.27
CA CYS A 535 -9.16 0.97 25.05
C CYS A 535 -9.63 0.67 26.47
N GLU A 536 -10.80 1.15 26.89
CA GLU A 536 -11.27 1.06 28.28
C GLU A 536 -10.29 1.70 29.29
N LYS A 537 -9.55 2.72 28.85
CA LYS A 537 -8.58 3.43 29.71
C LYS A 537 -9.06 4.86 30.00
N PRO A 538 -8.71 5.47 31.15
CA PRO A 538 -9.13 6.83 31.48
C PRO A 538 -8.57 7.86 30.47
N GLU A 539 -9.44 8.44 29.64
CA GLU A 539 -9.02 9.27 28.51
C GLU A 539 -8.09 10.43 28.91
N ALA A 540 -8.46 11.16 29.98
CA ALA A 540 -7.76 12.36 30.43
C ALA A 540 -6.43 12.07 31.15
N GLU A 541 -6.27 10.86 31.68
CA GLU A 541 -4.99 10.41 32.24
C GLU A 541 -4.01 10.04 31.11
N ILE A 542 -4.55 9.57 29.97
CA ILE A 542 -3.73 9.07 28.88
C ILE A 542 -3.33 10.15 27.89
N ILE A 543 -4.32 10.87 27.39
CA ILE A 543 -4.19 12.04 26.51
C ILE A 543 -4.77 13.23 27.29
N PRO A 544 -3.94 13.94 28.09
CA PRO A 544 -4.38 15.08 28.87
C PRO A 544 -4.84 16.25 27.97
N GLU A 545 -5.64 17.14 28.54
CA GLU A 545 -6.15 18.33 27.84
C GLU A 545 -5.03 19.20 27.26
N THR A 546 -3.87 19.22 27.92
CA THR A 546 -2.68 19.92 27.42
C THR A 546 -2.21 19.38 26.06
N TYR A 547 -2.33 18.08 25.80
CA TYR A 547 -2.00 17.51 24.48
C TYR A 547 -3.06 17.89 23.44
N ILE A 548 -4.34 17.93 23.81
CA ILE A 548 -5.41 18.41 22.92
C ILE A 548 -5.16 19.88 22.55
N GLN A 549 -4.77 20.72 23.51
CA GLN A 549 -4.37 22.10 23.24
C GLN A 549 -3.17 22.17 22.26
N LYS A 550 -2.17 21.29 22.42
CA LYS A 550 -1.06 21.19 21.45
C LYS A 550 -1.56 20.88 20.05
N ALA A 551 -2.46 19.91 19.90
CA ALA A 551 -3.03 19.51 18.61
C ALA A 551 -3.87 20.61 17.96
N LEU A 552 -4.69 21.32 18.76
CA LEU A 552 -5.57 22.41 18.30
C LEU A 552 -4.80 23.68 17.90
N TYR A 553 -3.72 24.00 18.61
CA TYR A 553 -2.90 25.19 18.37
C TYR A 553 -1.58 24.87 17.64
N MET A 554 -1.48 23.72 16.99
CA MET A 554 -0.33 23.36 16.16
C MET A 554 -0.19 24.37 15.01
N TYR A 555 1.02 24.88 14.80
CA TYR A 555 1.32 25.83 13.74
C TYR A 555 1.28 25.14 12.38
N LEU A 556 0.67 25.80 11.40
CA LEU A 556 0.71 25.40 10.00
C LEU A 556 1.13 26.60 9.14
N PRO A 557 2.12 26.46 8.25
CA PRO A 557 2.54 27.53 7.36
C PRO A 557 1.48 27.70 6.26
N PHE A 558 0.66 28.74 6.37
CA PHE A 558 -0.45 29.01 5.45
C PHE A 558 -0.40 30.45 4.92
N ASP A 559 -0.65 30.60 3.62
CA ASP A 559 -0.76 31.89 2.95
C ASP A 559 -2.23 32.31 2.85
N ILE A 560 -2.62 33.34 3.60
CA ILE A 560 -4.00 33.85 3.60
C ILE A 560 -4.38 34.42 2.23
N SER A 561 -3.45 35.07 1.54
CA SER A 561 -3.73 35.75 0.28
C SER A 561 -3.89 34.77 -0.87
N ARG A 562 -3.03 33.74 -0.92
CA ARG A 562 -3.07 32.68 -1.94
C ARG A 562 -3.99 31.52 -1.57
N ARG A 563 -4.44 31.47 -0.31
CA ARG A 563 -5.26 30.39 0.25
C ARG A 563 -4.64 29.01 -0.02
N LEU A 564 -3.36 28.84 0.34
CA LEU A 564 -2.63 27.59 0.18
C LEU A 564 -1.70 27.33 1.37
N HIS A 565 -1.35 26.07 1.59
CA HIS A 565 -0.37 25.64 2.58
C HIS A 565 1.02 25.58 1.96
N TYR A 566 1.99 26.18 2.63
CA TYR A 566 3.40 25.96 2.32
C TYR A 566 3.87 24.64 2.95
N GLN A 567 4.96 24.07 2.44
CA GLN A 567 5.41 22.75 2.89
C GLN A 567 6.03 22.81 4.28
N PHE A 568 6.68 23.93 4.58
CA PHE A 568 7.33 24.21 5.85
C PHE A 568 7.51 25.72 6.04
N GLU A 569 7.87 26.14 7.25
CA GLU A 569 8.11 27.54 7.58
C GLU A 569 9.29 28.10 6.75
N GLY A 570 9.01 29.12 5.92
CA GLY A 570 10.01 29.73 5.03
C GLY A 570 10.10 29.11 3.63
N PHE A 571 9.20 28.18 3.27
CA PHE A 571 9.18 27.62 1.91
C PHE A 571 8.90 28.69 0.84
N GLN A 572 8.09 29.71 1.17
CA GLN A 572 7.75 30.80 0.26
C GLN A 572 8.95 31.66 -0.15
N ASP A 573 10.01 31.65 0.68
CA ASP A 573 11.23 32.40 0.46
C ASP A 573 12.23 31.61 -0.41
N ARG A 574 11.91 30.37 -0.77
CA ARG A 574 12.72 29.51 -1.63
C ARG A 574 12.63 29.91 -3.10
N PRO A 575 13.72 29.77 -3.87
CA PRO A 575 13.71 30.02 -5.31
C PRO A 575 12.56 29.29 -6.04
N PRO A 576 11.91 29.93 -7.03
CA PRO A 576 10.87 29.29 -7.83
C PRO A 576 11.31 27.98 -8.52
N SER A 577 12.60 27.85 -8.82
CA SER A 577 13.23 26.66 -9.40
C SER A 577 13.40 25.49 -8.44
N GLU A 578 13.29 25.71 -7.12
CA GLU A 578 13.39 24.65 -6.13
C GLU A 578 12.23 23.67 -6.31
N ARG A 579 12.53 22.38 -6.13
CA ARG A 579 11.62 21.26 -6.36
C ARG A 579 11.44 20.45 -5.10
N VAL A 580 10.37 19.69 -5.05
CA VAL A 580 10.07 18.73 -3.97
C VAL A 580 10.24 17.32 -4.52
N SER A 581 10.85 16.43 -3.73
CA SER A 581 11.21 15.08 -4.14
C SER A 581 10.00 14.16 -4.31
N GLN A 582 8.92 14.38 -3.56
CA GLN A 582 7.69 13.60 -3.63
C GLN A 582 6.49 14.35 -3.01
N ALA A 583 5.32 13.71 -2.99
CA ALA A 583 4.13 14.24 -2.32
C ALA A 583 4.37 14.51 -0.81
N ASP A 584 4.01 15.70 -0.36
CA ASP A 584 4.13 16.14 1.04
C ASP A 584 2.87 16.93 1.44
N THR A 585 2.76 18.22 1.09
CA THR A 585 1.59 19.06 1.44
C THR A 585 0.29 18.57 0.82
N ILE A 586 0.30 18.03 -0.40
CA ILE A 586 -0.93 17.52 -1.04
C ILE A 586 -1.54 16.33 -0.26
N MET A 587 -0.74 15.68 0.60
CA MET A 587 -1.19 14.58 1.43
C MET A 587 -2.11 15.01 2.56
N LEU A 588 -2.17 16.32 2.86
CA LEU A 588 -3.14 16.89 3.78
C LEU A 588 -4.59 16.57 3.34
N GLY A 589 -4.87 16.66 2.03
CA GLY A 589 -6.17 16.26 1.48
C GLY A 589 -6.33 14.74 1.47
N TYR A 590 -5.52 14.00 0.72
CA TYR A 590 -5.52 12.53 0.77
C TYR A 590 -4.08 12.02 0.92
N PRO A 591 -3.78 11.12 1.87
CA PRO A 591 -4.73 10.25 2.60
C PRO A 591 -5.27 10.81 3.92
N LEU A 592 -4.78 11.95 4.41
CA LEU A 592 -5.13 12.41 5.76
C LEU A 592 -6.58 12.85 5.91
N ASN A 593 -7.23 13.23 4.80
CA ASN A 593 -8.59 13.75 4.77
C ASN A 593 -8.77 14.92 5.75
N TRP A 594 -7.74 15.76 5.85
CA TRP A 594 -7.78 16.93 6.70
C TRP A 594 -8.82 17.91 6.16
N ASN A 595 -9.61 18.47 7.07
CA ASN A 595 -10.76 19.26 6.71
C ASN A 595 -10.32 20.66 6.25
N MET A 596 -10.36 20.87 4.93
CA MET A 596 -10.11 22.15 4.29
C MET A 596 -11.12 22.37 3.16
N SER A 597 -11.36 23.63 2.78
CA SER A 597 -12.23 23.93 1.64
C SER A 597 -11.63 23.37 0.34
N MET A 598 -12.48 22.92 -0.59
CA MET A 598 -12.06 22.40 -1.89
C MET A 598 -11.17 23.38 -2.67
N ASP A 599 -11.40 24.69 -2.54
CA ASP A 599 -10.57 25.72 -3.19
C ASP A 599 -9.15 25.78 -2.64
N ILE A 600 -8.98 25.64 -1.31
CA ILE A 600 -7.63 25.55 -0.70
C ILE A 600 -6.93 24.30 -1.19
N TYR A 601 -7.62 23.16 -1.21
CA TYR A 601 -7.01 21.92 -1.68
C TYR A 601 -6.66 21.97 -3.17
N ARG A 602 -7.51 22.60 -4.00
CA ARG A 602 -7.21 22.88 -5.40
C ARG A 602 -5.93 23.72 -5.52
N ASN A 603 -5.80 24.80 -4.74
CA ASN A 603 -4.62 25.66 -4.76
C ASN A 603 -3.35 24.90 -4.33
N ASP A 604 -3.45 24.05 -3.32
CA ASP A 604 -2.34 23.17 -2.90
C ASP A 604 -1.94 22.23 -4.05
N LEU A 605 -2.90 21.57 -4.70
CA LEU A 605 -2.63 20.68 -5.84
C LEU A 605 -1.98 21.42 -7.02
N GLU A 606 -2.50 22.59 -7.41
CA GLU A 606 -1.94 23.39 -8.52
C GLU A 606 -0.53 23.87 -8.20
N TYR A 607 -0.31 24.34 -6.98
CA TYR A 607 1.00 24.84 -6.57
C TYR A 607 2.04 23.72 -6.59
N TYR A 608 1.73 22.58 -5.96
CA TYR A 608 2.68 21.47 -5.86
C TYR A 608 2.84 20.67 -7.15
N GLU A 609 1.85 20.65 -8.05
CA GLU A 609 2.01 20.10 -9.39
C GLU A 609 3.21 20.73 -10.12
N THR A 610 3.43 22.03 -9.94
CA THR A 610 4.56 22.76 -10.56
C THR A 610 5.89 22.60 -9.82
N LYS A 611 5.84 22.16 -8.55
CA LYS A 611 7.00 22.03 -7.66
C LYS A 611 7.53 20.61 -7.57
N THR A 612 6.71 19.60 -7.85
CA THR A 612 7.15 18.20 -7.83
C THR A 612 8.15 17.92 -8.94
N ASP A 613 9.28 17.31 -8.57
CA ASP A 613 10.27 16.84 -9.54
C ASP A 613 9.63 15.81 -10.49
N GLN A 614 9.84 15.97 -11.80
CA GLN A 614 9.27 15.04 -12.78
C GLN A 614 9.97 13.67 -12.76
N SER A 615 11.17 13.60 -12.20
CA SER A 615 11.93 12.36 -11.96
C SER A 615 11.65 11.72 -10.58
N THR A 616 10.59 12.18 -9.89
CA THR A 616 10.13 11.63 -8.60
C THR A 616 9.83 10.12 -8.67
N SER A 617 9.78 9.49 -7.50
CA SER A 617 9.41 8.09 -7.37
C SER A 617 7.91 7.85 -7.65
N ALA A 618 7.54 6.57 -7.81
CA ALA A 618 6.15 6.14 -7.99
C ALA A 618 5.21 6.48 -6.80
N LEU A 619 5.73 7.03 -5.70
CA LEU A 619 4.97 7.41 -4.51
C LEU A 619 4.07 8.63 -4.71
N THR A 620 4.35 9.47 -5.69
CA THR A 620 3.76 10.81 -5.76
C THR A 620 2.44 10.88 -6.52
N TRP A 621 2.39 10.28 -7.71
CA TRP A 621 1.33 10.57 -8.69
C TRP A 621 -0.05 10.03 -8.30
N SER A 622 -0.10 9.01 -7.45
CA SER A 622 -1.35 8.46 -6.93
C SER A 622 -2.10 9.47 -6.08
N PHE A 623 -1.42 10.23 -5.23
CA PHE A 623 -2.06 11.23 -4.38
C PHE A 623 -2.57 12.44 -5.17
N PHE A 624 -1.87 12.86 -6.23
CA PHE A 624 -2.44 13.82 -7.18
C PHE A 624 -3.69 13.25 -7.87
N THR A 625 -3.67 11.98 -8.29
CA THR A 625 -4.84 11.34 -8.92
C THR A 625 -6.05 11.38 -8.01
N VAL A 626 -5.89 10.95 -6.75
CA VAL A 626 -6.98 10.94 -5.76
C VAL A 626 -7.43 12.36 -5.42
N GLY A 627 -6.49 13.30 -5.25
CA GLY A 627 -6.78 14.69 -4.95
C GLY A 627 -7.59 15.39 -6.04
N TRP A 628 -7.14 15.30 -7.29
CA TRP A 628 -7.87 15.83 -8.44
C TRP A 628 -9.24 15.20 -8.61
N LYS A 629 -9.36 13.88 -8.41
CA LYS A 629 -10.66 13.20 -8.48
C LYS A 629 -11.60 13.62 -7.36
N TRP A 630 -11.08 13.89 -6.17
CA TRP A 630 -11.86 14.36 -5.02
C TRP A 630 -12.50 15.73 -5.27
N ILE A 631 -11.79 16.64 -5.96
CA ILE A 631 -12.35 17.94 -6.36
C ILE A 631 -13.03 17.91 -7.73
N GLU A 632 -13.38 16.72 -8.21
CA GLU A 632 -14.12 16.45 -9.45
C GLU A 632 -13.43 16.89 -10.77
N GLU A 633 -12.13 17.16 -10.75
CA GLU A 633 -11.30 17.49 -11.92
C GLU A 633 -10.82 16.21 -12.64
N THR A 634 -11.78 15.45 -13.17
CA THR A 634 -11.56 14.10 -13.71
C THR A 634 -10.51 14.04 -14.82
N SER A 635 -10.40 15.08 -15.66
CA SER A 635 -9.39 15.15 -16.73
C SER A 635 -7.95 15.25 -16.18
N LYS A 636 -7.74 16.03 -15.11
CA LYS A 636 -6.43 16.09 -14.43
C LYS A 636 -6.17 14.76 -13.72
N ALA A 637 -7.17 14.21 -13.01
CA ALA A 637 -7.05 12.91 -12.35
C ALA A 637 -6.60 11.80 -13.33
N LYS A 638 -7.20 11.73 -14.53
CA LYS A 638 -6.79 10.80 -15.58
C LYS A 638 -5.32 10.98 -15.99
N SER A 639 -4.86 12.22 -16.12
CA SER A 639 -3.48 12.52 -16.52
C SER A 639 -2.47 12.04 -15.47
N PHE A 640 -2.77 12.25 -14.18
CA PHE A 640 -1.93 11.76 -13.08
C PHE A 640 -2.04 10.25 -12.86
N PHE A 641 -3.20 9.65 -13.16
CA PHE A 641 -3.38 8.21 -13.12
C PHE A 641 -2.42 7.51 -14.10
N LEU A 642 -2.30 8.04 -15.33
CA LEU A 642 -1.35 7.56 -16.33
C LEU A 642 0.10 7.66 -15.82
N LYS A 643 0.48 8.82 -15.24
CA LYS A 643 1.81 9.02 -14.64
C LYS A 643 2.12 8.02 -13.53
N SER A 644 1.11 7.54 -12.79
CA SER A 644 1.34 6.63 -11.65
C SER A 644 1.87 5.23 -12.01
N TYR A 645 1.80 4.82 -13.28
CA TYR A 645 2.27 3.50 -13.70
C TYR A 645 3.08 3.48 -15.00
N GLN A 646 2.88 4.44 -15.90
CA GLN A 646 3.35 4.32 -17.29
C GLN A 646 4.87 4.14 -17.40
N ASP A 647 5.63 4.92 -16.63
CA ASP A 647 7.09 4.87 -16.66
C ASP A 647 7.68 3.91 -15.61
N PHE A 648 6.86 3.43 -14.67
CA PHE A 648 7.31 2.60 -13.54
C PHE A 648 7.13 1.11 -13.76
N VAL A 649 6.37 0.69 -14.77
CA VAL A 649 6.05 -0.74 -15.00
C VAL A 649 6.87 -1.30 -16.15
N VAL A 650 7.68 -2.31 -15.82
CA VAL A 650 8.56 -2.98 -16.78
C VAL A 650 7.94 -4.28 -17.28
N GLN A 651 7.94 -4.44 -18.61
CA GLN A 651 7.52 -5.67 -19.29
C GLN A 651 8.57 -6.80 -19.15
N PRO A 652 8.18 -8.07 -19.33
CA PRO A 652 6.82 -8.55 -19.63
C PRO A 652 5.99 -8.83 -18.37
N PHE A 653 6.65 -9.06 -17.24
CA PHE A 653 6.02 -9.55 -16.01
C PHE A 653 5.40 -8.46 -15.12
N LYS A 654 5.26 -7.23 -15.64
CA LYS A 654 4.68 -6.08 -14.93
C LYS A 654 5.39 -5.79 -13.60
N VAL A 655 6.72 -5.86 -13.59
CA VAL A 655 7.51 -5.53 -12.40
C VAL A 655 7.51 -4.01 -12.24
N TRP A 656 7.09 -3.50 -11.07
CA TRP A 656 7.19 -2.07 -10.76
C TRP A 656 8.59 -1.69 -10.26
N THR A 657 9.09 -0.56 -10.73
CA THR A 657 10.29 0.10 -10.25
C THR A 657 9.94 1.37 -9.47
N GLU A 658 10.87 1.81 -8.63
CA GLU A 658 10.72 3.05 -7.88
C GLU A 658 10.80 4.29 -8.76
N TYR A 659 11.73 4.31 -9.70
CA TYR A 659 11.95 5.41 -10.65
C TYR A 659 11.64 4.97 -12.08
N GLY A 660 11.18 5.92 -12.90
CA GLY A 660 10.80 5.65 -14.29
C GLY A 660 11.94 5.71 -15.31
N ASP A 661 13.07 6.35 -14.97
CA ASP A 661 14.26 6.33 -15.83
C ASP A 661 15.11 5.09 -15.56
N HIS A 662 15.01 4.10 -16.44
CA HIS A 662 15.77 2.85 -16.34
C HIS A 662 17.15 2.90 -17.01
N SER A 663 17.53 4.02 -17.63
CA SER A 663 18.82 4.19 -18.30
C SER A 663 19.94 4.62 -17.35
N ASN A 664 19.58 5.25 -16.23
CA ASN A 664 20.53 5.74 -15.24
C ASN A 664 20.86 4.68 -14.18
N VAL A 665 22.02 4.02 -14.34
CA VAL A 665 22.48 2.95 -13.44
C VAL A 665 22.71 3.44 -12.00
N GLN A 666 23.01 4.73 -11.81
CA GLN A 666 23.20 5.31 -10.47
C GLN A 666 21.87 5.53 -9.73
N ASN A 667 20.74 5.49 -10.44
CA ASN A 667 19.42 5.81 -9.90
C ASN A 667 18.37 4.71 -10.22
N GLU A 668 18.79 3.45 -10.41
CA GLU A 668 17.85 2.37 -10.80
C GLU A 668 16.76 2.08 -9.74
N GLY A 669 16.92 2.59 -8.50
CA GLY A 669 15.95 2.49 -7.42
C GLY A 669 15.61 1.05 -7.00
N ALA A 670 14.58 0.90 -6.18
CA ALA A 670 13.99 -0.39 -5.85
C ALA A 670 13.24 -1.02 -7.05
N VAL A 671 13.17 -2.35 -7.05
CA VAL A 671 12.32 -3.15 -7.94
C VAL A 671 11.32 -3.95 -7.13
N ASN A 672 10.27 -4.43 -7.81
CA ASN A 672 9.10 -4.97 -7.16
C ASN A 672 8.57 -3.98 -6.11
N PHE A 673 8.48 -2.71 -6.52
CA PHE A 673 8.25 -1.58 -5.62
C PHE A 673 6.77 -1.52 -5.19
N LEU A 674 6.48 -2.19 -4.08
CA LEU A 674 5.14 -2.35 -3.54
C LEU A 674 4.40 -1.06 -3.20
N PRO A 675 5.01 0.01 -2.67
CA PRO A 675 4.25 1.22 -2.37
C PRO A 675 3.82 1.98 -3.62
N GLY A 676 4.55 1.85 -4.74
CA GLY A 676 4.07 2.32 -6.05
C GLY A 676 2.82 1.57 -6.50
N MET A 677 2.80 0.24 -6.33
CA MET A 677 1.61 -0.59 -6.59
C MET A 677 0.45 -0.24 -5.65
N GLY A 678 0.72 -0.07 -4.35
CA GLY A 678 -0.25 0.33 -3.34
C GLY A 678 -0.88 1.69 -3.67
N GLY A 679 -0.07 2.68 -4.01
CA GLY A 679 -0.54 3.98 -4.49
C GLY A 679 -1.39 3.87 -5.76
N PHE A 680 -0.95 3.09 -6.75
CA PHE A 680 -1.74 2.84 -7.97
C PHE A 680 -3.13 2.25 -7.65
N LEU A 681 -3.20 1.25 -6.77
CA LEU A 681 -4.48 0.66 -6.33
C LEU A 681 -5.32 1.69 -5.56
N GLN A 682 -4.70 2.53 -4.73
CA GLN A 682 -5.39 3.62 -4.04
C GLN A 682 -6.01 4.63 -5.01
N SER A 683 -5.36 4.95 -6.13
CA SER A 683 -5.95 5.79 -7.19
C SER A 683 -7.27 5.23 -7.71
N ILE A 684 -7.43 3.91 -7.75
CA ILE A 684 -8.67 3.27 -8.20
C ILE A 684 -9.69 3.21 -7.06
N ILE A 685 -9.30 2.73 -5.88
CA ILE A 685 -10.21 2.53 -4.74
C ILE A 685 -10.68 3.86 -4.15
N PHE A 686 -9.74 4.75 -3.84
CA PHE A 686 -10.01 6.03 -3.19
C PHE A 686 -10.09 7.18 -4.21
N GLY A 687 -9.58 7.03 -5.43
CA GLY A 687 -9.84 8.00 -6.50
C GLY A 687 -11.16 7.70 -7.19
N PHE A 688 -11.13 6.83 -8.20
CA PHE A 688 -12.26 6.64 -9.13
C PHE A 688 -13.49 5.97 -8.50
N ALA A 689 -13.29 4.93 -7.67
CA ALA A 689 -14.38 4.32 -6.90
C ALA A 689 -14.86 5.20 -5.72
N GLY A 690 -14.21 6.33 -5.46
CA GLY A 690 -14.69 7.36 -4.54
C GLY A 690 -14.71 6.95 -3.06
N VAL A 691 -14.10 5.84 -2.68
CA VAL A 691 -14.18 5.31 -1.32
C VAL A 691 -13.47 6.24 -0.33
N ARG A 692 -14.01 6.44 0.87
CA ARG A 692 -13.34 7.07 2.02
C ARG A 692 -13.67 6.30 3.30
N ILE A 693 -12.62 5.86 4.00
CA ILE A 693 -12.76 5.25 5.32
C ILE A 693 -12.85 6.38 6.35
N ARG A 694 -14.05 6.66 6.86
CA ARG A 694 -14.28 7.58 7.98
C ARG A 694 -14.40 6.76 9.28
N PRO A 695 -14.25 7.40 10.45
CA PRO A 695 -14.26 6.68 11.73
C PRO A 695 -15.57 5.92 11.99
N GLU A 696 -16.70 6.43 11.49
CA GLU A 696 -18.04 5.87 11.74
C GLU A 696 -18.78 5.45 10.46
N MET A 697 -18.19 5.67 9.29
CA MET A 697 -18.84 5.38 8.01
C MET A 697 -17.83 5.10 6.89
N LEU A 698 -18.30 4.36 5.89
CA LEU A 698 -17.62 4.15 4.62
C LEU A 698 -18.34 4.98 3.56
N GLU A 699 -17.71 6.08 3.16
CA GLU A 699 -18.26 7.05 2.22
C GLU A 699 -17.85 6.70 0.78
N PHE A 700 -18.73 6.98 -0.17
CA PHE A 700 -18.52 6.88 -1.61
C PHE A 700 -18.84 8.23 -2.25
N HIS A 701 -17.81 8.90 -2.78
CA HIS A 701 -17.92 10.22 -3.38
C HIS A 701 -17.78 10.13 -4.91
N ASN A 702 -18.89 10.36 -5.62
CA ASN A 702 -18.98 10.39 -7.08
C ASN A 702 -18.21 9.22 -7.77
N PRO A 703 -18.60 7.96 -7.50
CA PRO A 703 -17.92 6.79 -8.04
C PRO A 703 -18.15 6.63 -9.54
N ILE A 704 -17.06 6.44 -10.27
CA ILE A 704 -17.02 6.23 -11.73
C ILE A 704 -15.97 5.15 -12.08
N PRO A 705 -16.04 4.54 -13.27
CA PRO A 705 -14.97 3.66 -13.76
C PRO A 705 -13.61 4.34 -13.79
N ALA A 706 -12.55 3.54 -13.72
CA ALA A 706 -11.19 4.04 -13.92
C ALA A 706 -11.00 4.49 -15.38
N PRO A 707 -10.02 5.35 -15.68
CA PRO A 707 -9.80 5.86 -17.03
C PRO A 707 -9.65 4.74 -18.06
N ASP A 708 -10.38 4.89 -19.17
CA ASP A 708 -10.40 3.94 -20.29
C ASP A 708 -10.97 2.55 -19.97
N THR A 709 -11.57 2.38 -18.78
CA THR A 709 -12.30 1.18 -18.35
C THR A 709 -13.81 1.42 -18.36
N ASP A 710 -14.59 0.34 -18.47
CA ASP A 710 -16.05 0.39 -18.45
C ASP A 710 -16.61 0.16 -17.02
N LYS A 711 -15.81 -0.47 -16.15
CA LYS A 711 -16.29 -0.95 -14.85
C LYS A 711 -15.16 -1.15 -13.84
N ILE A 712 -15.46 -0.87 -12.58
CA ILE A 712 -14.70 -1.31 -11.40
C ILE A 712 -15.52 -2.35 -10.63
N LYS A 713 -14.90 -3.44 -10.18
CA LYS A 713 -15.48 -4.43 -9.28
C LYS A 713 -14.65 -4.56 -8.01
N LEU A 714 -15.25 -4.29 -6.86
CA LEU A 714 -14.69 -4.53 -5.53
C LEU A 714 -15.34 -5.81 -5.00
N LEU A 715 -14.67 -6.95 -5.16
CA LEU A 715 -15.21 -8.26 -4.79
C LEU A 715 -14.73 -8.66 -3.39
N GLY A 716 -15.60 -9.25 -2.57
CA GLY A 716 -15.28 -9.59 -1.18
C GLY A 716 -14.92 -8.38 -0.30
N PHE A 717 -15.38 -7.19 -0.69
CA PHE A 717 -15.14 -5.93 -0.02
C PHE A 717 -15.73 -5.97 1.39
N THR A 718 -14.86 -5.80 2.39
CA THR A 718 -15.15 -6.06 3.80
C THR A 718 -15.21 -4.75 4.58
N TYR A 719 -16.32 -4.52 5.27
CA TYR A 719 -16.51 -3.39 6.18
C TYR A 719 -17.28 -3.85 7.42
N LEU A 720 -16.71 -3.63 8.61
CA LEU A 720 -17.25 -4.05 9.91
C LEU A 720 -17.62 -5.55 9.97
N GLY A 721 -16.86 -6.37 9.25
CA GLY A 721 -17.05 -7.83 9.11
C GLY A 721 -18.06 -8.25 8.04
N ALA A 722 -18.89 -7.34 7.52
CA ALA A 722 -19.79 -7.65 6.40
C ALA A 722 -19.00 -7.71 5.10
N LYS A 723 -19.32 -8.67 4.23
CA LYS A 723 -18.70 -8.82 2.90
C LYS A 723 -19.69 -8.45 1.81
N MET A 724 -19.22 -7.66 0.85
CA MET A 724 -20.01 -7.13 -0.26
C MET A 724 -19.24 -7.27 -1.57
N ASP A 725 -19.95 -7.51 -2.66
CA ASP A 725 -19.44 -7.29 -4.01
C ASP A 725 -20.02 -5.96 -4.52
N ILE A 726 -19.16 -5.01 -4.89
CA ILE A 726 -19.58 -3.68 -5.39
C ILE A 726 -19.14 -3.55 -6.84
N GLU A 727 -20.08 -3.26 -7.73
CA GLU A 727 -19.85 -2.99 -9.14
C GLU A 727 -20.16 -1.51 -9.43
N ILE A 728 -19.22 -0.82 -10.07
CA ILE A 728 -19.31 0.61 -10.39
C ILE A 728 -19.20 0.75 -11.91
N THR A 729 -20.21 1.33 -12.53
CA THR A 729 -20.25 1.71 -13.96
C THR A 729 -20.49 3.21 -14.08
N GLU A 730 -20.51 3.71 -15.32
CA GLU A 730 -20.74 5.14 -15.59
C GLU A 730 -22.12 5.60 -15.10
N ASP A 731 -23.11 4.73 -15.15
CA ASP A 731 -24.53 5.02 -14.90
C ASP A 731 -25.02 4.60 -13.50
N ARG A 732 -24.34 3.67 -12.81
CA ARG A 732 -24.84 3.16 -11.52
C ARG A 732 -23.75 2.54 -10.64
N VAL A 733 -24.14 2.27 -9.39
CA VAL A 733 -23.42 1.38 -8.46
C VAL A 733 -24.35 0.26 -8.01
N ILE A 734 -23.87 -0.99 -8.06
CA ILE A 734 -24.58 -2.16 -7.56
C ILE A 734 -23.82 -2.71 -6.36
N ILE A 735 -24.49 -2.87 -5.23
CA ILE A 735 -23.95 -3.45 -4.00
C ILE A 735 -24.67 -4.75 -3.72
N LYS A 736 -23.94 -5.87 -3.71
CA LYS A 736 -24.46 -7.19 -3.35
C LYS A 736 -23.86 -7.66 -2.03
N VAL A 737 -24.70 -7.78 -1.01
CA VAL A 737 -24.29 -8.22 0.33
C VAL A 737 -24.15 -9.74 0.35
N LYS A 738 -22.94 -10.24 0.60
CA LYS A 738 -22.59 -11.68 0.60
C LYS A 738 -22.77 -12.29 1.99
N SER A 739 -22.31 -11.57 3.00
CA SER A 739 -22.46 -11.94 4.41
C SER A 739 -22.53 -10.70 5.27
N LEU A 740 -23.19 -10.82 6.42
CA LEU A 740 -23.22 -9.78 7.45
C LEU A 740 -22.03 -9.95 8.40
N GLY A 741 -21.65 -8.86 9.05
CA GLY A 741 -20.63 -8.82 10.09
C GLY A 741 -21.25 -8.84 11.49
N LEU A 742 -20.44 -8.46 12.47
CA LEU A 742 -20.90 -8.31 13.86
C LEU A 742 -21.82 -7.11 14.05
N TYR A 743 -21.66 -6.07 13.22
CA TYR A 743 -22.40 -4.82 13.34
C TYR A 743 -23.46 -4.73 12.24
N PRO A 744 -24.71 -4.33 12.54
CA PRO A 744 -25.70 -4.06 11.52
C PRO A 744 -25.23 -2.88 10.66
N LEU A 745 -25.49 -2.95 9.36
CA LEU A 745 -25.11 -1.92 8.40
C LEU A 745 -26.33 -1.35 7.71
N LYS A 746 -26.29 -0.03 7.49
CA LYS A 746 -27.27 0.74 6.73
C LYS A 746 -26.57 1.54 5.65
N LEU A 747 -27.27 1.75 4.54
CA LEU A 747 -26.88 2.64 3.47
C LEU A 747 -27.73 3.91 3.52
N LYS A 748 -27.09 5.06 3.32
CA LYS A 748 -27.76 6.36 3.19
C LYS A 748 -27.18 7.16 2.02
N ARG A 749 -28.06 7.73 1.20
CA ARG A 749 -27.71 8.59 0.07
C ARG A 749 -27.74 10.05 0.49
N ASN A 750 -26.87 10.87 -0.10
CA ASN A 750 -26.75 12.28 0.29
C ASN A 750 -27.91 13.16 -0.19
N ASN A 751 -28.67 12.73 -1.20
CA ASN A 751 -29.71 13.52 -1.88
C ASN A 751 -31.16 13.15 -1.51
N THR A 752 -31.39 12.07 -0.77
CA THR A 752 -32.74 11.66 -0.35
C THR A 752 -33.07 12.22 1.03
N GLU A 753 -34.35 12.52 1.31
CA GLU A 753 -34.86 12.96 2.62
C GLU A 753 -34.70 11.89 3.71
N GLY A 754 -33.46 11.54 4.07
CA GLY A 754 -33.13 10.70 5.21
C GLY A 754 -33.53 9.22 5.13
N ARG A 755 -33.90 8.67 3.97
CA ARG A 755 -34.22 7.23 3.86
C ARG A 755 -32.96 6.39 4.00
N GLU A 756 -32.87 5.66 5.10
CA GLU A 756 -31.86 4.65 5.36
C GLU A 756 -32.35 3.29 4.88
N GLU A 757 -31.49 2.54 4.19
CA GLU A 757 -31.77 1.16 3.77
C GLU A 757 -30.90 0.18 4.53
N GLU A 758 -31.51 -0.84 5.14
CA GLU A 758 -30.76 -1.90 5.82
C GLU A 758 -30.03 -2.80 4.81
N LEU A 759 -28.80 -3.17 5.14
CA LEU A 759 -28.01 -4.14 4.39
C LEU A 759 -28.28 -5.54 4.95
N GLU A 760 -28.94 -6.38 4.16
CA GLU A 760 -29.30 -7.76 4.53
C GLU A 760 -28.54 -8.77 3.67
N ARG A 761 -28.31 -9.97 4.20
CA ARG A 761 -27.62 -11.04 3.46
C ARG A 761 -28.37 -11.39 2.18
N GLY A 762 -27.66 -11.38 1.05
CA GLY A 762 -28.21 -11.70 -0.27
C GLY A 762 -28.92 -10.52 -0.95
N LYS A 763 -29.13 -9.40 -0.24
CA LYS A 763 -29.73 -8.18 -0.81
C LYS A 763 -28.82 -7.57 -1.88
N THR A 764 -29.43 -7.09 -2.94
CA THR A 764 -28.78 -6.28 -3.98
C THR A 764 -29.42 -4.91 -3.98
N ILE A 765 -28.58 -3.87 -3.87
CA ILE A 765 -28.99 -2.47 -3.87
C ILE A 765 -28.39 -1.83 -5.12
N GLU A 766 -29.23 -1.11 -5.85
CA GLU A 766 -28.83 -0.32 -7.00
C GLU A 766 -28.91 1.17 -6.62
N ILE A 767 -27.87 1.91 -7.00
CA ILE A 767 -27.74 3.34 -6.78
C ILE A 767 -27.57 3.94 -8.17
N ASP A 768 -28.52 4.76 -8.59
CA ASP A 768 -28.54 5.36 -9.92
C ASP A 768 -27.49 6.47 -10.07
N GLU A 769 -27.43 7.03 -11.28
CA GLU A 769 -26.48 8.07 -11.67
C GLU A 769 -26.60 9.33 -10.81
N GLN A 770 -27.82 9.74 -10.46
CA GLN A 770 -28.07 10.97 -9.71
C GLN A 770 -27.65 10.82 -8.26
N ASP A 771 -28.01 9.70 -7.64
CA ASP A 771 -27.66 9.36 -6.27
C ASP A 771 -26.14 9.20 -6.12
N LYS A 772 -25.49 8.45 -7.02
CA LYS A 772 -24.04 8.21 -6.92
C LYS A 772 -23.23 9.48 -7.15
N ALA A 773 -23.67 10.37 -8.04
CA ALA A 773 -22.99 11.65 -8.30
C ALA A 773 -23.00 12.56 -7.05
N LYS A 774 -24.06 12.50 -6.23
CA LYS A 774 -24.14 13.22 -4.95
C LYS A 774 -23.42 12.49 -3.80
N GLY A 775 -23.14 11.21 -3.98
CA GLY A 775 -22.49 10.34 -3.02
C GLY A 775 -23.45 9.69 -2.04
N PHE A 776 -22.95 8.65 -1.40
CA PHE A 776 -23.66 7.85 -0.41
C PHE A 776 -22.66 7.27 0.60
N TYR A 777 -23.15 6.71 1.70
CA TYR A 777 -22.31 6.07 2.68
C TYR A 777 -22.97 4.86 3.34
N ILE A 778 -22.12 3.94 3.79
CA ILE A 778 -22.49 2.76 4.57
C ILE A 778 -22.01 3.00 6.00
N PHE A 779 -22.87 2.78 6.99
CA PHE A 779 -22.55 3.00 8.39
C PHE A 779 -23.26 1.98 9.28
N SER A 780 -22.85 1.90 10.54
CA SER A 780 -23.56 1.13 11.55
C SER A 780 -24.29 2.05 12.54
N PRO A 781 -25.61 1.85 12.79
CA PRO A 781 -26.38 2.70 13.69
C PRO A 781 -25.97 2.56 15.17
N GLU A 782 -25.31 1.47 15.55
CA GLU A 782 -24.83 1.24 16.92
C GLU A 782 -23.67 2.20 17.30
N GLY A 783 -23.05 2.84 16.32
CA GLY A 783 -21.85 3.66 16.54
C GLY A 783 -20.73 2.85 17.19
N THR A 784 -19.80 3.55 17.84
CA THR A 784 -18.68 2.92 18.56
C THR A 784 -18.82 2.99 20.08
N GLY A 785 -19.90 3.61 20.57
CA GLY A 785 -20.15 3.84 22.00
C GLY A 785 -19.29 4.94 22.64
N CYS A 786 -18.35 5.52 21.90
CA CYS A 786 -17.50 6.61 22.35
C CYS A 786 -17.87 7.91 21.65
N GLU A 787 -17.78 9.02 22.36
CA GLU A 787 -17.95 10.33 21.74
C GLU A 787 -16.76 10.57 20.81
N HIS A 788 -16.99 10.35 19.52
CA HIS A 788 -16.05 10.79 18.51
C HIS A 788 -15.82 12.29 18.74
N PRO A 789 -14.59 12.81 18.59
CA PRO A 789 -14.38 14.24 18.46
C PRO A 789 -15.09 14.72 17.19
N ARG A 790 -16.42 14.86 17.24
CA ARG A 790 -17.26 15.40 16.18
C ARG A 790 -16.94 16.88 16.00
N ASP A 791 -16.35 17.50 17.04
CA ASP A 791 -16.17 18.95 17.15
C ASP A 791 -14.70 19.43 17.18
N TYR A 792 -13.70 18.54 17.19
CA TYR A 792 -12.29 18.97 17.40
C TYR A 792 -11.36 18.93 16.16
N VAL A 793 -11.85 18.51 14.99
CA VAL A 793 -11.11 18.62 13.71
C VAL A 793 -11.84 19.55 12.71
N TYR A 794 -12.88 20.24 13.18
CA TYR A 794 -13.74 21.11 12.37
C TYR A 794 -13.61 22.58 12.76
N MET A 795 -12.39 23.13 12.80
CA MET A 795 -12.26 24.56 13.02
C MET A 795 -11.04 25.16 12.29
N PRO A 796 -11.26 25.91 11.19
CA PRO A 796 -10.25 26.80 10.63
C PRO A 796 -10.07 28.03 11.55
N TRP A 797 -9.68 27.84 12.80
CA TRP A 797 -9.36 28.96 13.69
C TRP A 797 -7.90 29.37 13.54
N GLY A 798 -7.64 29.91 12.36
CA GLY A 798 -6.39 30.56 11.97
C GLY A 798 -6.57 31.68 10.93
N TYR A 799 -7.79 32.06 10.55
CA TYR A 799 -8.04 33.03 9.47
C TYR A 799 -8.47 34.43 9.92
N SER A 800 -8.20 34.81 11.16
CA SER A 800 -8.32 36.20 11.59
C SER A 800 -6.94 36.77 11.90
N PRO A 801 -6.46 37.81 11.17
CA PRO A 801 -5.29 38.58 11.58
C PRO A 801 -5.54 39.46 12.83
N PHE A 802 -6.73 39.37 13.45
CA PHE A 802 -7.12 40.13 14.63
C PHE A 802 -7.27 39.27 15.89
N ILE A 803 -6.25 38.52 16.29
CA ILE A 803 -6.05 38.18 17.71
C ILE A 803 -4.57 38.34 18.03
N ASN A 804 -4.12 39.59 17.97
CA ASN A 804 -2.90 40.03 18.63
C ASN A 804 -3.30 41.13 19.62
N SER A 805 -3.94 40.72 20.72
CA SER A 805 -4.02 41.49 21.95
C SER A 805 -4.49 40.59 23.08
N ALA A 806 -3.90 40.83 24.24
CA ALA A 806 -4.00 40.04 25.46
C ALA A 806 -5.43 39.78 25.95
N ASN A 807 -5.57 38.71 26.74
CA ASN A 807 -6.71 38.34 27.60
C ASN A 807 -7.99 37.89 26.89
N ILE A 808 -8.15 36.56 26.76
CA ILE A 808 -9.48 35.94 26.72
C ILE A 808 -9.72 35.28 28.07
N VAL A 809 -10.40 36.03 28.93
CA VAL A 809 -11.12 35.49 30.08
C VAL A 809 -12.31 34.69 29.53
N ARG A 810 -12.55 33.49 30.06
CA ARG A 810 -13.77 32.71 29.81
C ARG A 810 -15.00 33.61 30.04
N ILE A 811 -15.71 33.97 28.97
CA ILE A 811 -16.94 34.74 29.09
C ILE A 811 -18.05 33.80 29.56
N SER A 812 -18.43 33.95 30.82
CA SER A 812 -19.60 33.30 31.42
C SER A 812 -20.89 33.73 30.69
N PRO A 813 -21.91 32.85 30.57
CA PRO A 813 -23.23 33.20 30.01
C PRO A 813 -23.86 34.47 30.62
N PHE A 814 -23.46 34.82 31.84
CA PHE A 814 -23.89 36.05 32.54
C PHE A 814 -23.46 37.34 31.84
N TYR A 815 -22.31 37.35 31.16
CA TYR A 815 -21.80 38.53 30.44
C TYR A 815 -22.54 38.78 29.12
N ILE A 816 -23.03 37.71 28.48
CA ILE A 816 -23.88 37.81 27.28
C ILE A 816 -25.23 38.45 27.66
N ILE A 817 -25.77 38.11 28.83
CA ILE A 817 -27.01 38.72 29.34
C ILE A 817 -26.83 40.22 29.62
N ILE A 818 -25.68 40.63 30.17
CA ILE A 818 -25.37 42.05 30.42
C ILE A 818 -25.20 42.84 29.11
N LEU A 819 -24.55 42.25 28.10
CA LEU A 819 -24.40 42.87 26.78
C LEU A 819 -25.73 43.00 26.05
N VAL A 820 -26.62 42.01 26.17
CA VAL A 820 -27.97 42.06 25.61
C VAL A 820 -28.84 43.09 26.35
N ALA A 821 -28.72 43.20 27.68
CA ALA A 821 -29.43 44.21 28.46
C ALA A 821 -28.94 45.64 28.17
N ALA A 822 -27.63 45.83 27.96
CA ALA A 822 -27.06 47.12 27.57
C ALA A 822 -27.44 47.53 26.15
N LEU A 823 -27.64 46.57 25.24
CA LEU A 823 -28.13 46.82 23.88
C LEU A 823 -29.62 47.21 23.88
N ILE A 824 -30.43 46.61 24.76
CA ILE A 824 -31.85 46.91 24.91
C ILE A 824 -32.05 48.31 25.53
N MET A 825 -31.21 48.71 26.50
CA MET A 825 -31.24 50.08 27.08
C MET A 825 -30.74 51.18 26.15
N LYS A 826 -30.13 50.84 25.00
CA LYS A 826 -29.70 51.82 23.99
C LYS A 826 -30.69 51.96 22.83
N ILE A 827 -31.71 51.09 22.80
CA ILE A 827 -32.77 51.02 21.77
C ILE A 827 -34.15 51.39 22.37
N THR A 828 -34.22 51.65 23.67
CA THR A 828 -35.35 52.31 24.36
C THR A 828 -34.93 53.72 24.74
#